data_AF-A0ABD5YLG4-F1
#
_entry.id   AF-A0ABD5YLG4-F1
#
_cell.length_a   1.000
_cell.length_b   1.000
_cell.length_c   1.000
_cell.angle_alpha   90.00
_cell.angle_beta   90.00
_cell.angle_gamma   90.00
#
_symmetry.space_group_name_H-M   'P 1'
#
loop_
_entity.id
_entity.type
_entity.pdbx_description
1 polymer ?
#
loop_
_entity_poly.entity_id
_entity_poly.type
_entity_poly.pdbx_seq_one_letter_code
_entity_poly.pdbx_strand_id
1 'polypeptide(L)'
;MSRNGGGERSNGEKPSRGDGERSNGHATNGATATGASEGPEASGDDEGLPTGAFREVAARLADGDLGARFPEPDGDERDTEAAALASDLNAFVDDVADTLSAADGFGDEVAGASDHVRSNVARAKDRSEDVYAAVDDIEAAATTQRDEIAEATRELQSVSAATEEVAASAEEVATTAASVAERADEGNDAATAAIDELRVVDERTETARERVESLESEVAAIEDVTDLIRDIADETNILALNASIEAARAGEAGAGFEVVAEEVKSLAEEAQEATAEIEASIDDVREETDATVAEIADMRERVGDGIDTAETALEAFADLAEDVEETTSGVEEISEATDDQAASIEEAVDMVESVGALADDTAADAAAVTTIAHTQKTSLTEVAAGASTLSDRTGALDEELETYALDGATADDDATVVEFWHALGGRKAHLLDEFAAEFEAATEGVEIRPSSKGSYRGVFDATLAAAERGEPPTVAHLYEIGTKRALDSGAFAPVEGLLEAVDRDRFGANAALDPDDLLDPVANYYRTDGRLHSLPFNASTPVLYYDRAAFERAGLNPDDPPSTFAEVRHCAERLVERGGVETGITFANYSWFVEQWFAEAGQPLVDAENGRAGTPTEAYFDAEAGERVYEWIAEMAADGLYHDPGIEARGQAREAFHDGRAGMLIGSTSAMVTVREGASFPVGTGYFPVADERHGVVVGGGSLWVADGAPTDAKRAAAAFLGWLAAPERQARWHRETGYFPVHEGAVDRLSREGWFNENPGYRTAMDQLADAEDRVATTGARIGPFDTVRTLVAEASVEAREYGTAEALDRLTESAELQLRSYAESESDSGGR
;
A
#
# COMPACT_ATOMS: atom_id res chain seq x y z
N MET A 1 -19.31 -33.23 -29.92
CA MET A 1 -20.53 -33.87 -30.47
C MET A 1 -21.69 -32.88 -30.40
N SER A 2 -22.56 -32.95 -31.42
CA SER A 2 -23.68 -32.08 -31.78
C SER A 2 -24.82 -31.86 -30.77
N ARG A 3 -25.39 -30.64 -30.85
CA ARG A 3 -26.83 -30.23 -30.91
C ARG A 3 -27.68 -30.43 -29.65
N ASN A 4 -28.70 -29.63 -29.33
CA ASN A 4 -29.53 -28.56 -29.94
C ASN A 4 -30.33 -27.97 -28.74
N GLY A 5 -30.90 -26.77 -28.67
CA GLY A 5 -31.31 -25.77 -29.66
C GLY A 5 -32.67 -25.16 -29.25
N GLY A 6 -32.84 -23.86 -29.45
CA GLY A 6 -34.12 -23.12 -29.45
C GLY A 6 -34.25 -22.09 -28.32
N GLY A 7 -34.57 -20.81 -28.54
CA GLY A 7 -34.87 -20.05 -29.74
C GLY A 7 -35.40 -18.64 -29.38
N GLU A 8 -35.45 -17.79 -30.41
CA GLU A 8 -36.26 -16.57 -30.57
C GLU A 8 -35.64 -15.16 -30.38
N ARG A 9 -35.53 -14.50 -31.56
CA ARG A 9 -35.89 -13.12 -31.92
C ARG A 9 -34.82 -12.02 -31.79
N SER A 10 -34.13 -11.82 -32.91
CA SER A 10 -33.46 -10.58 -33.31
C SER A 10 -34.49 -9.50 -33.66
N ASN A 11 -34.37 -8.32 -33.05
CA ASN A 11 -34.93 -7.07 -33.58
C ASN A 11 -33.76 -6.11 -33.83
N GLY A 12 -33.39 -5.97 -35.09
CA GLY A 12 -32.47 -4.93 -35.54
C GLY A 12 -33.27 -3.69 -35.91
N GLU A 13 -33.01 -2.58 -35.23
CA GLU A 13 -33.48 -1.26 -35.62
C GLU A 13 -32.28 -0.32 -35.79
N LYS A 14 -31.98 -0.01 -37.05
CA LYS A 14 -31.33 1.24 -37.46
C LYS A 14 -32.38 2.34 -37.44
N PRO A 15 -32.00 3.58 -37.11
CA PRO A 15 -32.24 4.68 -38.05
C PRO A 15 -30.99 5.59 -38.16
N SER A 16 -30.49 5.85 -39.37
CA SER A 16 -30.87 7.00 -40.21
C SER A 16 -29.86 8.16 -40.04
N ARG A 17 -28.85 8.18 -40.92
CA ARG A 17 -28.09 9.38 -41.26
C ARG A 17 -29.04 10.38 -41.92
N GLY A 18 -29.13 11.58 -41.36
CA GLY A 18 -29.74 12.75 -42.01
C GLY A 18 -28.63 13.74 -42.33
N ASP A 19 -28.31 13.85 -43.62
CA ASP A 19 -27.55 14.96 -44.19
C ASP A 19 -28.35 16.26 -44.08
N GLY A 20 -27.65 17.35 -43.79
CA GLY A 20 -28.23 18.68 -43.66
C GLY A 20 -27.19 19.78 -43.85
N GLU A 21 -26.49 19.76 -44.98
CA GLU A 21 -25.78 20.94 -45.50
C GLU A 21 -26.80 22.07 -45.73
N ARG A 22 -26.61 23.21 -45.06
CA ARG A 22 -27.11 24.51 -45.54
C ARG A 22 -26.04 25.56 -45.35
N SER A 23 -25.46 25.94 -46.48
CA SER A 23 -24.72 27.16 -46.70
C SER A 23 -25.67 28.37 -46.66
N ASN A 24 -25.20 29.46 -46.03
CA ASN A 24 -25.60 30.85 -46.25
C ASN A 24 -24.45 31.67 -45.62
N GLY A 25 -23.62 32.44 -46.33
CA GLY A 25 -23.84 33.11 -47.60
C GLY A 25 -24.50 34.47 -47.39
N HIS A 26 -23.84 35.41 -46.73
CA HIS A 26 -24.14 36.85 -46.82
C HIS A 26 -22.82 37.63 -46.72
N ALA A 27 -22.23 38.00 -47.86
CA ALA A 27 -22.58 39.14 -48.70
C ALA A 27 -21.98 40.44 -48.15
N THR A 28 -20.74 40.67 -48.57
CA THR A 28 -20.15 42.00 -48.74
C THR A 28 -21.07 42.83 -49.65
N ASN A 29 -21.56 43.97 -49.16
CA ASN A 29 -22.25 44.94 -50.00
C ASN A 29 -21.38 46.19 -50.14
N GLY A 30 -20.51 46.16 -51.15
CA GLY A 30 -20.03 47.35 -51.80
C GLY A 30 -21.02 47.74 -52.90
N ALA A 31 -21.58 48.94 -52.81
CA ALA A 31 -22.32 49.56 -53.91
C ALA A 31 -21.95 51.04 -54.00
N THR A 32 -20.98 51.33 -54.85
CA THR A 32 -20.82 52.65 -55.50
C THR A 32 -21.77 52.75 -56.69
N ALA A 33 -22.54 53.83 -56.82
CA ALA A 33 -22.57 54.69 -58.02
C ALA A 33 -23.71 55.74 -58.03
N THR A 34 -23.29 57.00 -58.00
CA THR A 34 -23.67 58.14 -58.87
C THR A 34 -25.13 58.59 -59.01
N GLY A 35 -25.36 59.88 -58.73
CA GLY A 35 -26.47 60.66 -59.28
C GLY A 35 -26.50 62.09 -58.75
N ALA A 36 -25.91 63.03 -59.49
CA ALA A 36 -25.97 64.46 -59.23
C ALA A 36 -27.38 65.03 -59.47
N SER A 37 -27.82 65.97 -58.63
CA SER A 37 -28.79 67.00 -59.00
C SER A 37 -28.47 68.31 -58.29
N GLU A 38 -28.25 69.35 -59.08
CA GLU A 38 -28.03 70.74 -58.67
C GLU A 38 -29.31 71.40 -58.12
N GLY A 39 -29.17 72.18 -57.03
CA GLY A 39 -29.93 73.39 -56.69
C GLY A 39 -31.36 73.23 -56.15
N PRO A 40 -31.81 74.09 -55.20
CA PRO A 40 -31.58 75.53 -55.25
C PRO A 40 -30.98 76.15 -53.98
N GLU A 41 -30.32 77.29 -54.18
CA GLU A 41 -29.94 78.24 -53.13
C GLU A 41 -31.16 78.61 -52.28
N ALA A 42 -31.06 78.36 -50.98
CA ALA A 42 -31.89 78.99 -49.96
C ALA A 42 -30.96 79.59 -48.90
N SER A 43 -30.81 80.91 -48.98
CA SER A 43 -30.37 81.75 -47.89
C SER A 43 -31.31 81.58 -46.70
N GLY A 44 -30.81 81.02 -45.60
CA GLY A 44 -31.46 80.91 -44.30
C GLY A 44 -30.36 80.58 -43.30
N ASP A 45 -30.42 81.21 -42.14
CA ASP A 45 -29.31 81.32 -41.20
C ASP A 45 -28.71 79.96 -40.77
N ASP A 46 -27.40 79.95 -40.58
CA ASP A 46 -26.59 78.86 -40.06
C ASP A 46 -27.04 78.45 -38.65
N GLU A 47 -28.08 77.61 -38.56
CA GLU A 47 -28.32 76.74 -37.39
C GLU A 47 -27.52 75.45 -37.61
N GLY A 48 -26.20 75.60 -37.66
CA GLY A 48 -25.28 74.47 -37.68
C GLY A 48 -25.58 73.54 -36.50
N LEU A 49 -25.30 72.25 -36.69
CA LEU A 49 -25.31 71.25 -35.61
C LEU A 49 -24.79 71.89 -34.32
N PRO A 50 -25.48 71.72 -33.16
CA PRO A 50 -25.05 72.27 -31.88
C PRO A 50 -23.81 71.51 -31.40
N THR A 51 -22.71 71.73 -32.12
CA THR A 51 -21.44 71.02 -32.07
C THR A 51 -20.81 71.13 -30.69
N GLY A 52 -21.07 72.22 -29.97
CA GLY A 52 -20.71 72.37 -28.57
C GLY A 52 -21.42 71.35 -27.67
N ALA A 53 -22.75 71.27 -27.76
CA ALA A 53 -23.55 70.38 -26.92
C ALA A 53 -23.39 68.90 -27.31
N PHE A 54 -23.26 68.61 -28.60
CA PHE A 54 -22.91 67.27 -29.08
C PHE A 54 -21.50 66.84 -28.63
N ARG A 55 -20.52 67.75 -28.66
CA ARG A 55 -19.16 67.46 -28.15
C ARG A 55 -19.17 67.22 -26.64
N GLU A 56 -20.02 67.92 -25.90
CA GLU A 56 -20.17 67.75 -24.45
C GLU A 56 -20.79 66.38 -24.10
N VAL A 57 -21.86 65.97 -24.79
CA VAL A 57 -22.46 64.64 -24.61
C VAL A 57 -21.51 63.54 -25.09
N ALA A 58 -20.84 63.73 -26.23
CA ALA A 58 -19.85 62.77 -26.73
C ALA A 58 -18.65 62.64 -25.79
N ALA A 59 -18.22 63.71 -25.12
CA ALA A 59 -17.18 63.64 -24.09
C ALA A 59 -17.65 62.86 -22.87
N ARG A 60 -18.88 63.08 -22.40
CA ARG A 60 -19.47 62.30 -21.30
C ARG A 60 -19.61 60.82 -21.63
N LEU A 61 -20.06 60.49 -22.84
CA LEU A 61 -20.12 59.10 -23.32
C LEU A 61 -18.72 58.47 -23.46
N ALA A 62 -17.72 59.25 -23.89
CA ALA A 62 -16.33 58.80 -23.96
C ALA A 62 -15.72 58.56 -22.57
N ASP A 63 -16.22 59.28 -21.55
CA ASP A 63 -15.85 59.10 -20.15
C ASP A 63 -16.70 58.02 -19.43
N GLY A 64 -17.52 57.26 -20.17
CA GLY A 64 -18.29 56.12 -19.65
C GLY A 64 -19.72 56.42 -19.18
N ASP A 65 -20.19 57.67 -19.22
CA ASP A 65 -21.55 58.07 -18.82
C ASP A 65 -22.57 57.75 -19.92
N LEU A 66 -23.02 56.49 -19.95
CA LEU A 66 -24.05 55.99 -20.85
C LEU A 66 -25.46 56.52 -20.51
N GLY A 67 -25.61 57.36 -19.48
CA GLY A 67 -26.83 58.13 -19.19
C GLY A 67 -26.90 59.46 -19.94
N ALA A 68 -25.80 59.91 -20.55
CA ALA A 68 -25.77 61.12 -21.35
C ALA A 68 -26.58 60.96 -22.65
N ARG A 69 -27.35 61.99 -23.02
CA ARG A 69 -28.19 61.98 -24.22
C ARG A 69 -27.93 63.22 -25.05
N PHE A 70 -27.79 63.03 -26.37
CA PHE A 70 -27.65 64.11 -27.33
C PHE A 70 -28.94 64.95 -27.32
N PRO A 71 -28.83 66.29 -27.27
CA PRO A 71 -29.98 67.15 -27.15
C PRO A 71 -30.82 67.10 -28.43
N GLU A 72 -32.09 66.74 -28.29
CA GLU A 72 -33.07 66.80 -29.36
C GLU A 72 -33.69 68.21 -29.45
N PRO A 73 -33.74 68.85 -30.63
CA PRO A 73 -34.38 70.16 -30.81
C PRO A 73 -35.88 70.12 -30.48
N ASP A 74 -36.39 71.18 -29.85
CA ASP A 74 -37.81 71.33 -29.53
C ASP A 74 -38.53 72.29 -30.50
N GLY A 75 -39.83 72.07 -30.73
CA GLY A 75 -40.65 72.96 -31.55
C GLY A 75 -40.50 72.73 -33.07
N ASP A 76 -40.39 73.82 -33.85
CA ASP A 76 -40.37 73.80 -35.33
C ASP A 76 -39.06 73.19 -35.92
N GLU A 77 -38.09 72.85 -35.08
CA GLU A 77 -36.76 72.31 -35.46
C GLU A 77 -36.67 70.77 -35.43
N ARG A 78 -37.78 70.06 -35.15
CA ARG A 78 -37.82 68.60 -35.02
C ARG A 78 -37.61 67.81 -36.32
N ASP A 79 -37.85 68.43 -37.47
CA ASP A 79 -37.66 67.82 -38.80
C ASP A 79 -36.29 68.15 -39.42
N THR A 80 -35.33 68.60 -38.59
CA THR A 80 -33.97 68.94 -39.04
C THR A 80 -33.05 67.72 -39.10
N GLU A 81 -32.02 67.76 -39.95
CA GLU A 81 -30.97 66.73 -40.00
C GLU A 81 -30.24 66.57 -38.64
N ALA A 82 -30.19 67.65 -37.83
CA ALA A 82 -29.64 67.64 -36.49
C ALA A 82 -30.50 66.83 -35.49
N ALA A 83 -31.82 66.94 -35.57
CA ALA A 83 -32.74 66.16 -34.74
C ALA A 83 -32.70 64.66 -35.06
N ALA A 84 -32.64 64.32 -36.35
CA ALA A 84 -32.50 62.92 -36.78
C ALA A 84 -31.17 62.30 -36.29
N LEU A 85 -30.06 63.06 -36.39
CA LEU A 85 -28.76 62.60 -35.89
C LEU A 85 -28.73 62.44 -34.36
N ALA A 86 -29.36 63.34 -33.59
CA ALA A 86 -29.48 63.19 -32.14
C ALA A 86 -30.22 61.90 -31.76
N SER A 87 -31.35 61.62 -32.42
CA SER A 87 -32.14 60.42 -32.20
C SER A 87 -31.38 59.14 -32.55
N ASP A 88 -30.69 59.09 -33.70
CA ASP A 88 -29.92 57.92 -34.13
C ASP A 88 -28.74 57.64 -33.19
N LEU A 89 -28.06 58.70 -32.71
CA LEU A 89 -26.97 58.56 -31.74
C LEU A 89 -27.47 58.15 -30.35
N ASN A 90 -28.61 58.65 -29.90
CA ASN A 90 -29.23 58.23 -28.65
C ASN A 90 -29.67 56.76 -28.70
N ALA A 91 -30.24 56.31 -29.82
CA ALA A 91 -30.56 54.90 -30.03
C ALA A 91 -29.31 54.00 -30.03
N PHE A 92 -28.20 54.47 -30.62
CA PHE A 92 -26.92 53.77 -30.54
C PHE A 92 -26.39 53.66 -29.10
N VAL A 93 -26.53 54.72 -28.30
CA VAL A 93 -26.15 54.71 -26.87
C VAL A 93 -27.03 53.75 -26.07
N ASP A 94 -28.33 53.69 -26.34
CA ASP A 94 -29.25 52.72 -25.71
C ASP A 94 -28.86 51.27 -26.07
N ASP A 95 -28.56 50.98 -27.35
CA ASP A 95 -28.11 49.64 -27.79
C ASP A 95 -26.78 49.22 -27.13
N VAL A 96 -25.86 50.17 -26.91
CA VAL A 96 -24.59 49.94 -26.19
C VAL A 96 -24.85 49.67 -24.70
N ALA A 97 -25.72 50.44 -24.06
CA ALA A 97 -26.11 50.24 -22.66
C ALA A 97 -26.79 48.88 -22.43
N ASP A 98 -27.70 48.48 -23.33
CA ASP A 98 -28.36 47.17 -23.30
C ASP A 98 -27.36 46.02 -23.51
N THR A 99 -26.35 46.21 -24.38
CA THR A 99 -25.29 45.21 -24.62
C THR A 99 -24.40 45.03 -23.39
N LEU A 100 -24.03 46.12 -22.71
CA LEU A 100 -23.23 46.07 -21.49
C LEU A 100 -24.00 45.47 -20.31
N SER A 101 -25.29 45.77 -20.19
CA SER A 101 -26.16 45.13 -19.19
C SER A 101 -26.38 43.63 -19.47
N ALA A 102 -26.40 43.22 -20.74
CA ALA A 102 -26.40 41.79 -21.09
C ALA A 102 -25.05 41.10 -20.80
N ALA A 103 -23.93 41.81 -20.91
CA ALA A 103 -22.61 41.30 -20.56
C ALA A 103 -22.43 41.12 -19.05
N ASP A 104 -22.96 42.08 -18.26
CA ASP A 104 -23.07 42.01 -16.80
C ASP A 104 -23.85 40.77 -16.34
N GLY A 105 -25.08 40.58 -16.86
CA GLY A 105 -25.89 39.41 -16.55
C GLY A 105 -25.25 38.07 -16.99
N PHE A 106 -24.45 38.07 -18.07
CA PHE A 106 -23.66 36.90 -18.46
C PHE A 106 -22.48 36.64 -17.50
N GLY A 107 -21.87 37.69 -16.95
CA GLY A 107 -20.86 37.60 -15.91
C GLY A 107 -21.38 36.90 -14.65
N ASP A 108 -22.57 37.29 -14.18
CA ASP A 108 -23.29 36.66 -13.06
C ASP A 108 -23.55 35.16 -13.30
N GLU A 109 -24.02 34.79 -14.49
CA GLU A 109 -24.26 33.40 -14.86
C GLU A 109 -22.97 32.56 -14.85
N VAL A 110 -21.87 33.14 -15.35
CA VAL A 110 -20.56 32.49 -15.39
C VAL A 110 -19.94 32.38 -13.99
N ALA A 111 -20.12 33.37 -13.12
CA ALA A 111 -19.71 33.32 -11.72
C ALA A 111 -20.45 32.20 -10.96
N GLY A 112 -21.77 32.13 -11.10
CA GLY A 112 -22.58 31.06 -10.50
C GLY A 112 -22.25 29.66 -11.04
N ALA A 113 -21.95 29.55 -12.34
CA ALA A 113 -21.48 28.29 -12.94
C ALA A 113 -20.10 27.88 -12.37
N SER A 114 -19.20 28.85 -12.18
CA SER A 114 -17.87 28.63 -11.60
C SER A 114 -17.93 28.15 -10.15
N ASP A 115 -18.82 28.73 -9.35
CA ASP A 115 -19.13 28.24 -7.99
C ASP A 115 -19.63 26.79 -7.99
N HIS A 116 -20.51 26.46 -8.93
CA HIS A 116 -21.03 25.11 -9.05
C HIS A 116 -19.93 24.11 -9.44
N VAL A 117 -19.00 24.50 -10.33
CA VAL A 117 -17.83 23.68 -10.68
C VAL A 117 -16.91 23.50 -9.47
N ARG A 118 -16.61 24.56 -8.71
CA ARG A 118 -15.81 24.46 -7.47
C ARG A 118 -16.42 23.49 -6.46
N SER A 119 -17.74 23.54 -6.26
CA SER A 119 -18.46 22.59 -5.39
C SER A 119 -18.39 21.14 -5.91
N ASN A 120 -18.48 20.94 -7.23
CA ASN A 120 -18.32 19.61 -7.83
C ASN A 120 -16.91 19.07 -7.66
N VAL A 121 -15.89 19.92 -7.81
CA VAL A 121 -14.49 19.55 -7.60
C VAL A 121 -14.23 19.17 -6.16
N ALA A 122 -14.73 19.94 -5.18
CA ALA A 122 -14.60 19.59 -3.77
C ALA A 122 -15.18 18.20 -3.45
N ARG A 123 -16.40 17.92 -3.94
CA ARG A 123 -17.03 16.59 -3.79
C ARG A 123 -16.28 15.47 -4.51
N ALA A 124 -15.67 15.77 -5.67
CA ALA A 124 -14.87 14.81 -6.39
C ALA A 124 -13.56 14.50 -5.65
N LYS A 125 -12.96 15.50 -5.00
CA LYS A 125 -11.79 15.34 -4.15
C LYS A 125 -12.08 14.48 -2.92
N ASP A 126 -13.19 14.74 -2.22
CA ASP A 126 -13.61 13.89 -1.08
C ASP A 126 -13.80 12.43 -1.52
N ARG A 127 -14.42 12.20 -2.69
CA ARG A 127 -14.56 10.85 -3.25
C ARG A 127 -13.24 10.22 -3.66
N SER A 128 -12.25 11.01 -4.07
CA SER A 128 -10.91 10.48 -4.33
C SER A 128 -10.25 10.03 -3.02
N GLU A 129 -10.49 10.70 -1.89
CA GLU A 129 -10.05 10.26 -0.56
C GLU A 129 -10.70 8.93 -0.17
N ASP A 130 -12.00 8.74 -0.45
CA ASP A 130 -12.67 7.45 -0.28
C ASP A 130 -12.05 6.34 -1.15
N VAL A 131 -11.60 6.68 -2.36
CA VAL A 131 -10.92 5.73 -3.26
C VAL A 131 -9.56 5.31 -2.70
N TYR A 132 -8.78 6.23 -2.13
CA TYR A 132 -7.50 5.89 -1.50
C TYR A 132 -7.69 4.91 -0.34
N ALA A 133 -8.63 5.20 0.58
CA ALA A 133 -8.91 4.29 1.69
C ALA A 133 -9.37 2.90 1.21
N ALA A 134 -10.19 2.84 0.15
CA ALA A 134 -10.61 1.57 -0.43
C ALA A 134 -9.46 0.80 -1.10
N VAL A 135 -8.48 1.50 -1.67
CA VAL A 135 -7.30 0.86 -2.26
C VAL A 135 -6.36 0.34 -1.18
N ASP A 136 -6.12 1.09 -0.11
CA ASP A 136 -5.34 0.63 1.05
C ASP A 136 -5.94 -0.66 1.65
N ASP A 137 -7.28 -0.70 1.81
CA ASP A 137 -8.00 -1.90 2.26
C ASP A 137 -7.78 -3.10 1.32
N ILE A 138 -7.74 -2.85 0.00
CA ILE A 138 -7.48 -3.90 -1.01
C ILE A 138 -6.04 -4.39 -0.93
N GLU A 139 -5.06 -3.51 -0.78
CA GLU A 139 -3.64 -3.89 -0.64
C GLU A 139 -3.40 -4.70 0.64
N ALA A 140 -4.02 -4.28 1.75
CA ALA A 140 -3.99 -5.02 3.01
C ALA A 140 -4.66 -6.40 2.88
N ALA A 141 -5.80 -6.48 2.19
CA ALA A 141 -6.49 -7.73 1.92
C ALA A 141 -5.67 -8.66 1.01
N ALA A 142 -5.04 -8.14 -0.05
CA ALA A 142 -4.19 -8.91 -0.94
C ALA A 142 -2.96 -9.46 -0.19
N THR A 143 -2.37 -8.68 0.72
CA THR A 143 -1.28 -9.13 1.58
C THR A 143 -1.73 -10.24 2.53
N THR A 144 -2.87 -10.06 3.21
CA THR A 144 -3.46 -11.09 4.06
C THR A 144 -3.72 -12.38 3.28
N GLN A 145 -4.22 -12.26 2.04
CA GLN A 145 -4.50 -13.39 1.18
C GLN A 145 -3.22 -14.15 0.79
N ARG A 146 -2.09 -13.46 0.55
CA ARG A 146 -0.78 -14.11 0.34
C ARG A 146 -0.34 -14.92 1.55
N ASP A 147 -0.54 -14.40 2.76
CA ASP A 147 -0.20 -15.12 3.99
C ASP A 147 -1.07 -16.37 4.18
N GLU A 148 -2.38 -16.26 3.95
CA GLU A 148 -3.32 -17.40 3.98
C GLU A 148 -2.98 -18.46 2.92
N ILE A 149 -2.55 -18.04 1.73
CA ILE A 149 -2.10 -18.95 0.66
C ILE A 149 -0.85 -19.70 1.08
N ALA A 150 0.14 -19.01 1.66
CA ALA A 150 1.35 -19.64 2.17
C ALA A 150 1.04 -20.65 3.29
N GLU A 151 0.00 -20.40 4.09
CA GLU A 151 -0.50 -21.34 5.08
C GLU A 151 -1.21 -22.54 4.46
N ALA A 152 -2.12 -22.33 3.52
CA ALA A 152 -2.80 -23.40 2.79
C ALA A 152 -1.79 -24.31 2.07
N THR A 153 -0.74 -23.76 1.45
CA THR A 153 0.34 -24.55 0.84
C THR A 153 1.05 -25.43 1.87
N ARG A 154 1.34 -24.91 3.07
CA ARG A 154 1.96 -25.70 4.15
C ARG A 154 1.04 -26.81 4.63
N GLU A 155 -0.26 -26.55 4.75
CA GLU A 155 -1.24 -27.59 5.10
C GLU A 155 -1.33 -28.67 4.03
N LEU A 156 -1.39 -28.31 2.74
CA LEU A 156 -1.43 -29.25 1.62
C LEU A 156 -0.17 -30.13 1.57
N GLN A 157 1.01 -29.56 1.84
CA GLN A 157 2.25 -30.34 1.98
C GLN A 157 2.16 -31.34 3.14
N SER A 158 1.55 -30.95 4.25
CA SER A 158 1.34 -31.86 5.38
C SER A 158 0.35 -32.98 5.06
N VAL A 159 -0.73 -32.69 4.33
CA VAL A 159 -1.68 -33.72 3.89
C VAL A 159 -1.02 -34.66 2.89
N SER A 160 -0.23 -34.15 1.94
CA SER A 160 0.53 -34.96 0.99
C SER A 160 1.47 -35.93 1.71
N ALA A 161 2.21 -35.46 2.72
CA ALA A 161 3.07 -36.33 3.53
C ALA A 161 2.27 -37.41 4.29
N ALA A 162 1.11 -37.06 4.84
CA ALA A 162 0.23 -38.03 5.50
C ALA A 162 -0.35 -39.07 4.51
N THR A 163 -0.69 -38.66 3.29
CA THR A 163 -1.14 -39.55 2.21
C THR A 163 -0.04 -40.55 1.83
N GLU A 164 1.21 -40.09 1.69
CA GLU A 164 2.35 -40.98 1.45
C GLU A 164 2.58 -41.98 2.61
N GLU A 165 2.39 -41.55 3.85
CA GLU A 165 2.51 -42.41 5.03
C GLU A 165 1.39 -43.48 5.08
N VAL A 166 0.16 -43.11 4.71
CA VAL A 166 -0.96 -44.06 4.60
C VAL A 166 -0.70 -45.06 3.47
N ALA A 167 -0.23 -44.61 2.31
CA ALA A 167 0.14 -45.49 1.20
C ALA A 167 1.20 -46.53 1.62
N ALA A 168 2.27 -46.07 2.30
CA ALA A 168 3.31 -46.95 2.80
C ALA A 168 2.79 -47.95 3.84
N SER A 169 1.89 -47.51 4.73
CA SER A 169 1.26 -48.35 5.74
C SER A 169 0.35 -49.42 5.11
N ALA A 170 -0.42 -49.04 4.08
CA ALA A 170 -1.27 -49.96 3.33
C ALA A 170 -0.43 -51.06 2.66
N GLU A 171 0.69 -50.70 2.02
CA GLU A 171 1.63 -51.66 1.41
C GLU A 171 2.25 -52.62 2.45
N GLU A 172 2.57 -52.12 3.64
CA GLU A 172 3.09 -52.94 4.74
C GLU A 172 2.03 -53.94 5.25
N VAL A 173 0.77 -53.52 5.35
CA VAL A 173 -0.36 -54.40 5.70
C VAL A 173 -0.60 -55.44 4.60
N ALA A 174 -0.57 -55.06 3.32
CA ALA A 174 -0.68 -56.00 2.20
C ALA A 174 0.42 -57.07 2.26
N THR A 175 1.67 -56.65 2.48
CA THR A 175 2.81 -57.56 2.61
C THR A 175 2.62 -58.52 3.79
N THR A 176 2.12 -58.02 4.92
CA THR A 176 1.85 -58.83 6.10
C THR A 176 0.71 -59.81 5.87
N ALA A 177 -0.39 -59.37 5.25
CA ALA A 177 -1.53 -60.19 4.89
C ALA A 177 -1.11 -61.35 3.97
N ALA A 178 -0.29 -61.07 2.94
CA ALA A 178 0.27 -62.10 2.07
C ALA A 178 1.11 -63.15 2.84
N SER A 179 1.90 -62.71 3.82
CA SER A 179 2.68 -63.63 4.67
C SER A 179 1.79 -64.47 5.60
N VAL A 180 0.69 -63.90 6.11
CA VAL A 180 -0.28 -64.66 6.92
C VAL A 180 -1.03 -65.68 6.07
N ALA A 181 -1.39 -65.33 4.82
CA ALA A 181 -2.00 -66.26 3.87
C ALA A 181 -1.12 -67.49 3.63
N GLU A 182 0.16 -67.27 3.32
CA GLU A 182 1.13 -68.35 3.09
C GLU A 182 1.26 -69.27 4.33
N ARG A 183 1.27 -68.68 5.53
CA ARG A 183 1.34 -69.45 6.79
C ARG A 183 0.05 -70.18 7.13
N ALA A 184 -1.10 -69.64 6.74
CA ALA A 184 -2.39 -70.31 6.88
C ALA A 184 -2.45 -71.55 5.95
N ASP A 185 -1.99 -71.42 4.71
CA ASP A 185 -1.85 -72.53 3.76
C ASP A 185 -0.90 -73.61 4.28
N GLU A 186 0.30 -73.24 4.76
CA GLU A 186 1.24 -74.17 5.39
C GLU A 186 0.63 -74.89 6.62
N GLY A 187 -0.16 -74.15 7.42
CA GLY A 187 -0.88 -74.70 8.58
C GLY A 187 -1.96 -75.70 8.16
N ASN A 188 -2.69 -75.40 7.08
CA ASN A 188 -3.71 -76.26 6.50
C ASN A 188 -3.11 -77.58 5.97
N ASP A 189 -2.01 -77.48 5.24
CA ASP A 189 -1.25 -78.64 4.75
C ASP A 189 -0.73 -79.51 5.91
N ALA A 190 -0.19 -78.88 6.96
CA ALA A 190 0.34 -79.59 8.13
C ALA A 190 -0.78 -80.30 8.93
N ALA A 191 -1.93 -79.66 9.10
CA ALA A 191 -3.07 -80.25 9.79
C ALA A 191 -3.68 -81.41 8.98
N THR A 192 -3.79 -81.26 7.66
CA THR A 192 -4.20 -82.34 6.75
C THR A 192 -3.26 -83.55 6.86
N ALA A 193 -1.94 -83.32 6.82
CA ALA A 193 -0.96 -84.39 6.97
C ALA A 193 -1.04 -85.09 8.33
N ALA A 194 -1.32 -84.34 9.41
CA ALA A 194 -1.49 -84.92 10.74
C ALA A 194 -2.73 -85.82 10.83
N ILE A 195 -3.86 -85.41 10.23
CA ILE A 195 -5.07 -86.23 10.16
C ILE A 195 -4.80 -87.52 9.40
N ASP A 196 -4.12 -87.44 8.26
CA ASP A 196 -3.79 -88.63 7.47
C ASP A 196 -2.89 -89.61 8.24
N GLU A 197 -1.89 -89.12 8.98
CA GLU A 197 -1.05 -89.97 9.83
C GLU A 197 -1.85 -90.58 10.99
N LEU A 198 -2.73 -89.81 11.64
CA LEU A 198 -3.59 -90.31 12.72
C LEU A 198 -4.57 -91.38 12.22
N ARG A 199 -5.10 -91.24 11.00
CA ARG A 199 -5.92 -92.28 10.35
C ARG A 199 -5.13 -93.57 10.12
N VAL A 200 -3.86 -93.46 9.73
CA VAL A 200 -2.96 -94.63 9.61
C VAL A 200 -2.73 -95.27 10.98
N VAL A 201 -2.62 -94.49 12.05
CA VAL A 201 -2.49 -95.01 13.43
C VAL A 201 -3.79 -95.69 13.89
N ASP A 202 -4.98 -95.13 13.60
CA ASP A 202 -6.27 -95.77 13.90
C ASP A 202 -6.39 -97.15 13.22
N GLU A 203 -6.04 -97.23 11.93
CA GLU A 203 -6.05 -98.49 11.17
C GLU A 203 -5.08 -99.54 11.74
N ARG A 204 -3.88 -99.11 12.16
CA ARG A 204 -2.91 -100.00 12.81
C ARG A 204 -3.35 -100.44 14.20
N THR A 205 -4.03 -99.58 14.93
CA THR A 205 -4.58 -99.87 16.26
C THR A 205 -5.71 -100.90 16.15
N GLU A 206 -6.57 -100.77 15.14
CA GLU A 206 -7.60 -101.78 14.85
C GLU A 206 -6.98 -103.12 14.46
N THR A 207 -5.94 -103.12 13.63
CA THR A 207 -5.21 -104.35 13.28
C THR A 207 -4.57 -105.00 14.52
N ALA A 208 -4.07 -104.21 15.47
CA ALA A 208 -3.53 -104.72 16.72
C ALA A 208 -4.63 -105.35 17.59
N ARG A 209 -5.81 -104.72 17.68
CA ARG A 209 -6.99 -105.23 18.38
C ARG A 209 -7.39 -106.62 17.86
N GLU A 210 -7.52 -106.77 16.55
CA GLU A 210 -7.88 -108.05 15.91
C GLU A 210 -6.86 -109.16 16.20
N ARG A 211 -5.56 -108.83 16.29
CA ARG A 211 -4.51 -109.80 16.65
C ARG A 211 -4.60 -110.23 18.11
N VAL A 212 -4.94 -109.31 19.01
CA VAL A 212 -5.11 -109.60 20.44
C VAL A 212 -6.37 -110.45 20.66
N GLU A 213 -7.48 -110.18 19.96
CA GLU A 213 -8.67 -111.06 19.97
C GLU A 213 -8.35 -112.48 19.47
N SER A 214 -7.50 -112.59 18.43
CA SER A 214 -7.03 -113.89 17.95
C SER A 214 -6.19 -114.62 19.01
N LEU A 215 -5.34 -113.89 19.74
CA LEU A 215 -4.53 -114.45 20.83
C LEU A 215 -5.41 -114.93 21.99
N GLU A 216 -6.42 -114.15 22.38
CA GLU A 216 -7.41 -114.52 23.40
C GLU A 216 -8.10 -115.85 23.04
N SER A 217 -8.50 -116.01 21.77
CA SER A 217 -9.09 -117.26 21.29
C SER A 217 -8.10 -118.43 21.28
N GLU A 218 -6.82 -118.20 21.00
CA GLU A 218 -5.77 -119.24 21.07
C GLU A 218 -5.50 -119.64 22.52
N VAL A 219 -5.45 -118.68 23.44
CA VAL A 219 -5.25 -118.92 24.89
C VAL A 219 -6.42 -119.71 25.48
N ALA A 220 -7.66 -119.38 25.11
CA ALA A 220 -8.85 -120.15 25.51
C ALA A 220 -8.80 -121.60 24.99
N ALA A 221 -8.33 -121.82 23.76
CA ALA A 221 -8.16 -123.17 23.22
C ALA A 221 -7.06 -123.97 23.95
N ILE A 222 -6.01 -123.31 24.46
CA ILE A 222 -4.98 -123.96 25.28
C ILE A 222 -5.56 -124.37 26.64
N GLU A 223 -6.40 -123.52 27.26
CA GLU A 223 -7.08 -123.84 28.52
C GLU A 223 -7.93 -125.12 28.40
N ASP A 224 -8.75 -125.23 27.34
CA ASP A 224 -9.55 -126.43 27.07
C ASP A 224 -8.68 -127.71 26.98
N VAL A 225 -7.49 -127.59 26.40
CA VAL A 225 -6.54 -128.70 26.26
C VAL A 225 -5.87 -129.02 27.61
N THR A 226 -5.54 -128.01 28.41
CA THR A 226 -4.93 -128.22 29.74
C THR A 226 -5.91 -128.82 30.73
N ASP A 227 -7.18 -128.39 30.72
CA ASP A 227 -8.26 -128.99 31.50
C ASP A 227 -8.42 -130.48 31.15
N LEU A 228 -8.41 -130.82 29.85
CA LEU A 228 -8.45 -132.21 29.39
C LEU A 228 -7.23 -133.01 29.88
N ILE A 229 -6.03 -132.44 29.86
CA ILE A 229 -4.81 -133.11 30.35
C ILE A 229 -4.89 -133.34 31.86
N ARG A 230 -5.39 -132.37 32.62
CA ARG A 230 -5.61 -132.49 34.07
C ARG A 230 -6.62 -133.60 34.38
N ASP A 231 -7.75 -133.63 33.67
CA ASP A 231 -8.76 -134.68 33.80
C ASP A 231 -8.18 -136.08 33.51
N ILE A 232 -7.36 -136.20 32.45
CA ILE A 232 -6.64 -137.44 32.12
C ILE A 232 -5.65 -137.80 33.24
N ALA A 233 -4.92 -136.83 33.78
CA ALA A 233 -3.96 -137.06 34.85
C ALA A 233 -4.66 -137.47 36.16
N ASP A 234 -5.81 -136.88 36.51
CA ASP A 234 -6.67 -137.29 37.62
C ASP A 234 -7.19 -138.72 37.45
N GLU A 235 -7.69 -139.07 36.28
CA GLU A 235 -8.15 -140.44 36.00
C GLU A 235 -6.98 -141.43 36.02
N THR A 236 -5.81 -141.04 35.51
CA THR A 236 -4.59 -141.85 35.53
C THR A 236 -4.08 -142.05 36.95
N ASN A 237 -4.14 -141.03 37.81
CA ASN A 237 -3.79 -141.11 39.23
C ASN A 237 -4.75 -142.05 40.00
N ILE A 238 -6.05 -141.98 39.72
CA ILE A 238 -7.06 -142.91 40.27
C ILE A 238 -6.83 -144.35 39.79
N LEU A 239 -6.49 -144.54 38.51
CA LEU A 239 -6.15 -145.85 37.94
C LEU A 239 -4.87 -146.42 38.55
N ALA A 240 -3.85 -145.58 38.74
CA ALA A 240 -2.59 -145.94 39.39
C ALA A 240 -2.81 -146.29 40.87
N LEU A 241 -3.63 -145.53 41.60
CA LEU A 241 -4.03 -145.83 42.97
C LEU A 241 -4.76 -147.17 43.08
N ASN A 242 -5.71 -147.43 42.16
CA ASN A 242 -6.40 -148.72 42.08
C ASN A 242 -5.43 -149.87 41.75
N ALA A 243 -4.44 -149.64 40.88
CA ALA A 243 -3.41 -150.61 40.54
C ALA A 243 -2.45 -150.88 41.72
N SER A 244 -2.04 -149.86 42.49
CA SER A 244 -1.24 -150.01 43.71
C SER A 244 -2.00 -150.79 44.80
N ILE A 245 -3.32 -150.56 44.92
CA ILE A 245 -4.20 -151.34 45.83
C ILE A 245 -4.27 -152.82 45.41
N GLU A 246 -4.43 -153.11 44.12
CA GLU A 246 -4.54 -154.48 43.62
C GLU A 246 -3.17 -155.21 43.65
N ALA A 247 -2.07 -154.48 43.47
CA ALA A 247 -0.70 -154.98 43.66
C ALA A 247 -0.44 -155.39 45.13
N ALA A 248 -0.88 -154.57 46.10
CA ALA A 248 -0.81 -154.90 47.53
C ALA A 248 -1.66 -156.12 47.92
N ARG A 249 -2.72 -156.43 47.16
CA ARG A 249 -3.57 -157.63 47.33
C ARG A 249 -2.94 -158.92 46.80
N ALA A 250 -2.04 -158.84 45.83
CA ALA A 250 -1.42 -160.00 45.17
C ALA A 250 -0.19 -160.58 45.91
N GLY A 251 0.27 -159.97 47.01
CA GLY A 251 1.41 -160.46 47.81
C GLY A 251 2.73 -160.51 47.02
N GLU A 252 3.58 -161.53 47.25
CA GLU A 252 4.91 -161.66 46.62
C GLU A 252 4.89 -161.66 45.07
N ALA A 253 3.74 -161.93 44.43
CA ALA A 253 3.59 -161.89 42.96
C ALA A 253 3.27 -160.49 42.40
N GLY A 254 2.89 -159.52 43.25
CA GLY A 254 2.51 -158.15 42.86
C GLY A 254 3.62 -157.10 42.95
N ALA A 255 4.76 -157.42 43.56
CA ALA A 255 5.83 -156.45 43.87
C ALA A 255 6.40 -155.72 42.64
N GLY A 256 6.44 -156.36 41.46
CA GLY A 256 6.87 -155.70 40.22
C GLY A 256 5.80 -154.77 39.61
N PHE A 257 4.52 -155.02 39.89
CA PHE A 257 3.39 -154.18 39.47
C PHE A 257 3.19 -152.97 40.38
N GLU A 258 3.50 -153.09 41.67
CA GLU A 258 3.46 -151.99 42.65
C GLU A 258 4.44 -150.88 42.26
N VAL A 259 5.66 -151.23 41.84
CA VAL A 259 6.66 -150.25 41.36
C VAL A 259 6.16 -149.50 40.13
N VAL A 260 5.51 -150.17 39.18
CA VAL A 260 4.96 -149.52 37.97
C VAL A 260 3.77 -148.64 38.31
N ALA A 261 2.91 -149.06 39.24
CA ALA A 261 1.77 -148.28 39.68
C ALA A 261 2.18 -147.02 40.44
N GLU A 262 3.19 -147.09 41.31
CA GLU A 262 3.75 -145.90 41.99
C GLU A 262 4.46 -144.96 40.99
N GLU A 263 5.14 -145.50 39.98
CA GLU A 263 5.74 -144.69 38.91
C GLU A 263 4.68 -143.97 38.06
N VAL A 264 3.60 -144.66 37.66
CA VAL A 264 2.48 -144.05 36.91
C VAL A 264 1.74 -143.03 37.76
N LYS A 265 1.60 -143.28 39.06
CA LYS A 265 1.03 -142.33 40.02
C LYS A 265 1.90 -141.07 40.13
N SER A 266 3.22 -141.23 40.27
CA SER A 266 4.19 -140.11 40.28
C SER A 266 4.13 -139.32 38.97
N LEU A 267 4.09 -139.97 37.81
CA LEU A 267 3.95 -139.28 36.52
C LEU A 267 2.61 -138.53 36.39
N ALA A 268 1.53 -139.07 36.96
CA ALA A 268 0.23 -138.42 36.96
C ALA A 268 0.21 -137.21 37.91
N GLU A 269 0.81 -137.31 39.09
CA GLU A 269 1.01 -136.19 40.03
C GLU A 269 1.91 -135.10 39.42
N GLU A 270 3.02 -135.48 38.75
CA GLU A 270 3.88 -134.55 37.99
C GLU A 270 3.15 -133.89 36.82
N ALA A 271 2.30 -134.64 36.10
CA ALA A 271 1.47 -134.08 35.03
C ALA A 271 0.42 -133.10 35.57
N GLN A 272 -0.18 -133.38 36.74
CA GLN A 272 -1.10 -132.47 37.43
C GLN A 272 -0.40 -131.17 37.85
N GLU A 273 0.78 -131.28 38.47
CA GLU A 273 1.59 -130.13 38.88
C GLU A 273 2.01 -129.29 37.67
N ALA A 274 2.44 -129.93 36.58
CA ALA A 274 2.77 -129.25 35.32
C ALA A 274 1.55 -128.56 34.67
N THR A 275 0.36 -129.18 34.65
CA THR A 275 -0.85 -128.50 34.17
C THR A 275 -1.29 -127.35 35.06
N ALA A 276 -1.12 -127.45 36.38
CA ALA A 276 -1.42 -126.35 37.31
C ALA A 276 -0.48 -125.14 37.09
N GLU A 277 0.79 -125.39 36.76
CA GLU A 277 1.73 -124.34 36.33
C GLU A 277 1.34 -123.70 34.99
N ILE A 278 0.81 -124.50 34.05
CA ILE A 278 0.31 -123.98 32.76
C ILE A 278 -0.98 -123.18 32.96
N GLU A 279 -1.92 -123.65 33.79
CA GLU A 279 -3.15 -122.90 34.15
C GLU A 279 -2.80 -121.53 34.75
N ALA A 280 -1.85 -121.47 35.69
CA ALA A 280 -1.37 -120.20 36.24
C ALA A 280 -0.75 -119.30 35.16
N SER A 281 -0.01 -119.88 34.22
CA SER A 281 0.57 -119.11 33.10
C SER A 281 -0.48 -118.61 32.10
N ILE A 282 -1.58 -119.36 31.89
CA ILE A 282 -2.72 -118.96 31.06
C ILE A 282 -3.47 -117.80 31.71
N ASP A 283 -3.69 -117.87 33.03
CA ASP A 283 -4.32 -116.79 33.79
C ASP A 283 -3.48 -115.51 33.73
N ASP A 284 -2.17 -115.60 33.89
CA ASP A 284 -1.24 -114.46 33.74
C ASP A 284 -1.30 -113.86 32.32
N VAL A 285 -1.30 -114.71 31.27
CA VAL A 285 -1.39 -114.25 29.87
C VAL A 285 -2.76 -113.62 29.58
N ARG A 286 -3.84 -114.11 30.18
CA ARG A 286 -5.17 -113.51 30.08
C ARG A 286 -5.22 -112.13 30.71
N GLU A 287 -4.72 -111.98 31.93
CA GLU A 287 -4.68 -110.69 32.61
C GLU A 287 -3.89 -109.65 31.79
N GLU A 288 -2.75 -110.06 31.22
CA GLU A 288 -1.95 -109.22 30.31
C GLU A 288 -2.67 -108.92 28.97
N THR A 289 -3.43 -109.87 28.44
CA THR A 289 -4.23 -109.70 27.22
C THR A 289 -5.37 -108.70 27.44
N ASP A 290 -6.11 -108.84 28.54
CA ASP A 290 -7.18 -107.91 28.96
C ASP A 290 -6.63 -106.50 29.19
N ALA A 291 -5.48 -106.37 29.85
CA ALA A 291 -4.79 -105.10 30.01
C ALA A 291 -4.38 -104.49 28.66
N THR A 292 -3.89 -105.30 27.73
CA THR A 292 -3.52 -104.85 26.38
C THR A 292 -4.75 -104.38 25.58
N VAL A 293 -5.89 -105.06 25.69
CA VAL A 293 -7.15 -104.62 25.06
C VAL A 293 -7.60 -103.27 25.61
N ALA A 294 -7.50 -103.06 26.92
CA ALA A 294 -7.84 -101.79 27.56
C ALA A 294 -6.94 -100.64 27.07
N GLU A 295 -5.63 -100.87 26.97
CA GLU A 295 -4.68 -99.88 26.43
C GLU A 295 -4.93 -99.58 24.93
N ILE A 296 -5.32 -100.58 24.12
CA ILE A 296 -5.70 -100.37 22.72
C ILE A 296 -6.98 -99.53 22.61
N ALA A 297 -7.94 -99.73 23.50
CA ALA A 297 -9.16 -98.92 23.54
C ALA A 297 -8.87 -97.45 23.91
N ASP A 298 -8.02 -97.21 24.92
CA ASP A 298 -7.55 -95.86 25.27
C ASP A 298 -6.79 -95.21 24.10
N MET A 299 -5.92 -95.96 23.43
CA MET A 299 -5.18 -95.47 22.27
C MET A 299 -6.12 -95.04 21.14
N ARG A 300 -7.18 -95.81 20.88
CA ARG A 300 -8.18 -95.47 19.86
C ARG A 300 -8.95 -94.19 20.21
N GLU A 301 -9.39 -94.04 21.45
CA GLU A 301 -10.06 -92.82 21.93
C GLU A 301 -9.15 -91.60 21.73
N ARG A 302 -7.88 -91.70 22.11
CA ARG A 302 -6.91 -90.61 21.97
C ARG A 302 -6.56 -90.27 20.53
N VAL A 303 -6.56 -91.26 19.62
CA VAL A 303 -6.40 -91.01 18.18
C VAL A 303 -7.63 -90.30 17.62
N GLY A 304 -8.83 -90.70 18.04
CA GLY A 304 -10.08 -90.00 17.71
C GLY A 304 -10.06 -88.53 18.14
N ASP A 305 -9.74 -88.27 19.41
CA ASP A 305 -9.58 -86.91 19.94
C ASP A 305 -8.51 -86.11 19.19
N GLY A 306 -7.44 -86.77 18.77
CA GLY A 306 -6.37 -86.18 17.95
C GLY A 306 -6.85 -85.76 16.57
N ILE A 307 -7.69 -86.57 15.91
CA ILE A 307 -8.30 -86.25 14.62
C ILE A 307 -9.23 -85.05 14.78
N ASP A 308 -10.14 -85.07 15.76
CA ASP A 308 -11.09 -83.97 16.02
C ASP A 308 -10.35 -82.65 16.29
N THR A 309 -9.23 -82.70 17.05
CA THR A 309 -8.38 -81.53 17.32
C THR A 309 -7.73 -80.99 16.05
N ALA A 310 -7.24 -81.87 15.16
CA ALA A 310 -6.63 -81.47 13.91
C ALA A 310 -7.65 -80.95 12.88
N GLU A 311 -8.87 -81.51 12.85
CA GLU A 311 -9.98 -81.00 12.05
C GLU A 311 -10.42 -79.60 12.52
N THR A 312 -10.47 -79.36 13.83
CA THR A 312 -10.71 -78.02 14.39
C THR A 312 -9.62 -77.03 13.96
N ALA A 313 -8.36 -77.46 13.90
CA ALA A 313 -7.26 -76.62 13.43
C ALA A 313 -7.37 -76.31 11.92
N LEU A 314 -7.82 -77.26 11.10
CA LEU A 314 -8.11 -77.03 9.67
C LEU A 314 -9.18 -75.96 9.47
N GLU A 315 -10.28 -76.04 10.22
CA GLU A 315 -11.35 -75.03 10.17
C GLU A 315 -10.82 -73.65 10.57
N ALA A 316 -10.03 -73.57 11.64
CA ALA A 316 -9.43 -72.30 12.07
C ALA A 316 -8.47 -71.69 11.03
N PHE A 317 -7.72 -72.51 10.28
CA PHE A 317 -6.87 -72.01 9.19
C PHE A 317 -7.67 -71.58 7.96
N ALA A 318 -8.79 -72.24 7.68
CA ALA A 318 -9.70 -71.83 6.59
C ALA A 318 -10.37 -70.49 6.91
N ASP A 319 -10.85 -70.30 8.13
CA ASP A 319 -11.41 -69.03 8.61
C ASP A 319 -10.34 -67.92 8.53
N LEU A 320 -9.09 -68.22 8.93
CA LEU A 320 -7.98 -67.26 8.85
C LEU A 320 -7.67 -66.86 7.39
N ALA A 321 -7.80 -67.77 6.43
CA ALA A 321 -7.61 -67.45 5.02
C ALA A 321 -8.70 -66.49 4.50
N GLU A 322 -9.96 -66.70 4.92
CA GLU A 322 -11.07 -65.80 4.59
C GLU A 322 -10.87 -64.41 5.20
N ASP A 323 -10.47 -64.31 6.48
CA ASP A 323 -10.14 -63.05 7.14
C ASP A 323 -9.00 -62.28 6.42
N VAL A 324 -8.02 -63.01 5.87
CA VAL A 324 -6.90 -62.42 5.11
C VAL A 324 -7.35 -61.92 3.72
N GLU A 325 -8.25 -62.63 3.05
CA GLU A 325 -8.84 -62.16 1.79
C GLU A 325 -9.65 -60.86 2.01
N GLU A 326 -10.44 -60.79 3.09
CA GLU A 326 -11.17 -59.57 3.46
C GLU A 326 -10.21 -58.41 3.77
N THR A 327 -9.13 -58.69 4.52
CA THR A 327 -8.09 -57.70 4.83
C THR A 327 -7.41 -57.18 3.55
N THR A 328 -7.11 -58.08 2.60
CA THR A 328 -6.48 -57.72 1.32
C THR A 328 -7.39 -56.80 0.50
N SER A 329 -8.68 -57.15 0.40
CA SER A 329 -9.66 -56.29 -0.28
C SER A 329 -9.78 -54.91 0.38
N GLY A 330 -9.76 -54.86 1.71
CA GLY A 330 -9.79 -53.58 2.44
C GLY A 330 -8.55 -52.72 2.19
N VAL A 331 -7.38 -53.34 2.04
CA VAL A 331 -6.14 -52.62 1.69
C VAL A 331 -6.17 -52.08 0.26
N GLU A 332 -6.72 -52.83 -0.69
CA GLU A 332 -6.91 -52.34 -2.07
C GLU A 332 -7.83 -51.11 -2.12
N GLU A 333 -8.94 -51.13 -1.37
CA GLU A 333 -9.83 -49.96 -1.24
C GLU A 333 -9.13 -48.75 -0.61
N ILE A 334 -8.28 -48.96 0.39
CA ILE A 334 -7.46 -47.89 0.99
C ILE A 334 -6.48 -47.33 -0.04
N SER A 335 -5.83 -48.17 -0.84
CA SER A 335 -4.88 -47.73 -1.86
C SER A 335 -5.57 -46.87 -2.93
N GLU A 336 -6.73 -47.30 -3.45
CA GLU A 336 -7.50 -46.52 -4.42
C GLU A 336 -7.94 -45.17 -3.84
N ALA A 337 -8.43 -45.15 -2.59
CA ALA A 337 -8.82 -43.91 -1.93
C ALA A 337 -7.62 -42.97 -1.70
N THR A 338 -6.44 -43.53 -1.42
CA THR A 338 -5.20 -42.76 -1.22
C THR A 338 -4.71 -42.13 -2.53
N ASP A 339 -4.80 -42.86 -3.65
CA ASP A 339 -4.50 -42.34 -4.98
C ASP A 339 -5.46 -41.22 -5.40
N ASP A 340 -6.77 -41.38 -5.16
CA ASP A 340 -7.78 -40.34 -5.42
C ASP A 340 -7.51 -39.08 -4.57
N GLN A 341 -7.07 -39.28 -3.32
CA GLN A 341 -6.72 -38.18 -2.43
C GLN A 341 -5.45 -37.45 -2.89
N ALA A 342 -4.45 -38.16 -3.40
CA ALA A 342 -3.26 -37.55 -3.99
C ALA A 342 -3.60 -36.67 -5.20
N ALA A 343 -4.44 -37.16 -6.12
CA ALA A 343 -4.91 -36.37 -7.27
C ALA A 343 -5.69 -35.11 -6.83
N SER A 344 -6.53 -35.24 -5.79
CA SER A 344 -7.27 -34.10 -5.23
C SER A 344 -6.36 -33.05 -4.59
N ILE A 345 -5.25 -33.47 -3.99
CA ILE A 345 -4.23 -32.57 -3.42
C ILE A 345 -3.52 -31.81 -4.54
N GLU A 346 -3.15 -32.46 -5.64
CA GLU A 346 -2.55 -31.78 -6.80
C GLU A 346 -3.48 -30.71 -7.37
N GLU A 347 -4.77 -31.02 -7.55
CA GLU A 347 -5.77 -30.03 -7.98
C GLU A 347 -5.91 -28.87 -6.98
N ALA A 348 -5.83 -29.16 -5.67
CA ALA A 348 -5.87 -28.12 -4.64
C ALA A 348 -4.64 -27.20 -4.68
N VAL A 349 -3.45 -27.76 -4.94
CA VAL A 349 -2.22 -26.98 -5.12
C VAL A 349 -2.37 -26.03 -6.31
N ASP A 350 -2.81 -26.51 -7.47
CA ASP A 350 -3.02 -25.69 -8.67
C ASP A 350 -4.02 -24.55 -8.41
N MET A 351 -5.09 -24.83 -7.66
CA MET A 351 -6.07 -23.81 -7.25
C MET A 351 -5.44 -22.75 -6.34
N VAL A 352 -4.66 -23.16 -5.34
CA VAL A 352 -4.00 -22.24 -4.40
C VAL A 352 -2.98 -21.36 -5.13
N GLU A 353 -2.18 -21.91 -6.04
CA GLU A 353 -1.24 -21.14 -6.87
C GLU A 353 -1.98 -20.11 -7.76
N SER A 354 -3.12 -20.50 -8.33
CA SER A 354 -3.95 -19.60 -9.14
C SER A 354 -4.52 -18.43 -8.33
N VAL A 355 -4.93 -18.68 -7.08
CA VAL A 355 -5.36 -17.60 -6.17
C VAL A 355 -4.17 -16.70 -5.79
N GLY A 356 -2.96 -17.26 -5.67
CA GLY A 356 -1.73 -16.49 -5.41
C GLY A 356 -1.43 -15.50 -6.53
N ALA A 357 -1.45 -15.98 -7.78
CA ALA A 357 -1.30 -15.11 -8.93
C ALA A 357 -2.38 -14.02 -9.00
N LEU A 358 -3.63 -14.35 -8.66
CA LEU A 358 -4.72 -13.37 -8.62
C LEU A 358 -4.52 -12.32 -7.52
N ALA A 359 -3.98 -12.68 -6.37
CA ALA A 359 -3.65 -11.74 -5.30
C ALA A 359 -2.52 -10.78 -5.74
N ASP A 360 -1.52 -11.29 -6.46
CA ASP A 360 -0.45 -10.46 -7.06
C ASP A 360 -1.01 -9.47 -8.08
N ASP A 361 -1.88 -9.93 -8.98
CA ASP A 361 -2.55 -9.07 -9.96
C ASP A 361 -3.42 -8.02 -9.26
N THR A 362 -4.13 -8.39 -8.19
CA THR A 362 -4.98 -7.47 -7.42
C THR A 362 -4.15 -6.36 -6.77
N ALA A 363 -2.97 -6.70 -6.22
CA ALA A 363 -2.06 -5.71 -5.66
C ALA A 363 -1.49 -4.76 -6.73
N ALA A 364 -1.16 -5.28 -7.92
CA ALA A 364 -0.70 -4.47 -9.04
C ALA A 364 -1.80 -3.53 -9.57
N ASP A 365 -3.03 -4.03 -9.68
CA ASP A 365 -4.20 -3.24 -10.07
C ASP A 365 -4.51 -2.16 -9.03
N ALA A 366 -4.41 -2.46 -7.74
CA ALA A 366 -4.54 -1.50 -6.65
C ALA A 366 -3.54 -0.34 -6.80
N ALA A 367 -2.26 -0.63 -6.98
CA ALA A 367 -1.22 0.38 -7.20
C ALA A 367 -1.47 1.24 -8.46
N ALA A 368 -1.99 0.61 -9.54
CA ALA A 368 -2.37 1.33 -10.75
C ALA A 368 -3.56 2.28 -10.50
N VAL A 369 -4.56 1.85 -9.72
CA VAL A 369 -5.70 2.70 -9.31
C VAL A 369 -5.24 3.88 -8.46
N THR A 370 -4.30 3.69 -7.52
CA THR A 370 -3.68 4.78 -6.75
C THR A 370 -3.06 5.83 -7.66
N THR A 371 -2.31 5.40 -8.66
CA THR A 371 -1.70 6.29 -9.66
C THR A 371 -2.76 7.08 -10.44
N ILE A 372 -3.85 6.43 -10.85
CA ILE A 372 -4.97 7.07 -11.55
C ILE A 372 -5.67 8.07 -10.63
N ALA A 373 -5.93 7.71 -9.37
CA ALA A 373 -6.54 8.58 -8.37
C ALA A 373 -5.67 9.84 -8.13
N HIS A 374 -4.35 9.69 -8.13
CA HIS A 374 -3.42 10.81 -8.03
C HIS A 374 -3.48 11.75 -9.22
N THR A 375 -3.51 11.18 -10.42
CA THR A 375 -3.67 11.94 -11.66
C THR A 375 -5.01 12.69 -11.67
N GLN A 376 -6.09 12.03 -11.25
CA GLN A 376 -7.42 12.62 -11.14
C GLN A 376 -7.44 13.78 -10.12
N LYS A 377 -6.81 13.63 -8.96
CA LYS A 377 -6.68 14.69 -7.94
C LYS A 377 -5.95 15.92 -8.51
N THR A 378 -4.93 15.69 -9.32
CA THR A 378 -4.20 16.76 -10.04
C THR A 378 -5.10 17.47 -11.04
N SER A 379 -5.78 16.74 -11.93
CA SER A 379 -6.72 17.33 -12.89
C SER A 379 -7.90 18.06 -12.23
N LEU A 380 -8.38 17.56 -11.10
CA LEU A 380 -9.41 18.25 -10.30
C LEU A 380 -8.89 19.57 -9.74
N THR A 381 -7.63 19.62 -9.31
CA THR A 381 -6.99 20.86 -8.85
C THR A 381 -6.88 21.87 -9.99
N GLU A 382 -6.56 21.42 -11.20
CA GLU A 382 -6.54 22.27 -12.42
C GLU A 382 -7.93 22.81 -12.76
N VAL A 383 -8.97 21.97 -12.69
CA VAL A 383 -10.37 22.40 -12.94
C VAL A 383 -10.84 23.40 -11.89
N ALA A 384 -10.51 23.19 -10.60
CA ALA A 384 -10.80 24.17 -9.55
C ALA A 384 -10.07 25.50 -9.78
N ALA A 385 -8.79 25.45 -10.19
CA ALA A 385 -8.02 26.64 -10.51
C ALA A 385 -8.61 27.37 -11.73
N GLY A 386 -9.05 26.65 -12.76
CA GLY A 386 -9.74 27.20 -13.92
C GLY A 386 -11.07 27.87 -13.57
N ALA A 387 -11.86 27.24 -12.69
CA ALA A 387 -13.11 27.81 -12.19
C ALA A 387 -12.86 29.05 -11.31
N SER A 388 -11.81 29.05 -10.49
CA SER A 388 -11.39 30.25 -9.76
C SER A 388 -10.99 31.36 -10.72
N THR A 389 -10.16 31.05 -11.71
CA THR A 389 -9.74 32.03 -12.74
C THR A 389 -10.93 32.60 -13.48
N LEU A 390 -11.93 31.78 -13.82
CA LEU A 390 -13.13 32.23 -14.49
C LEU A 390 -13.96 33.13 -13.58
N SER A 391 -14.11 32.77 -12.31
CA SER A 391 -14.75 33.59 -11.27
C SER A 391 -14.03 34.94 -11.08
N ASP A 392 -12.70 34.94 -11.07
CA ASP A 392 -11.88 36.13 -10.90
C ASP A 392 -11.97 37.03 -12.15
N ARG A 393 -12.00 36.44 -13.35
CA ARG A 393 -12.20 37.18 -14.61
C ARG A 393 -13.60 37.75 -14.74
N THR A 394 -14.62 37.06 -14.25
CA THR A 394 -15.97 37.63 -14.17
C THR A 394 -16.05 38.74 -13.14
N GLY A 395 -15.34 38.64 -12.01
CA GLY A 395 -15.22 39.73 -11.04
C GLY A 395 -14.47 40.94 -11.62
N ALA A 396 -13.41 40.73 -12.39
CA ALA A 396 -12.73 41.81 -13.10
C ALA A 396 -13.58 42.40 -14.23
N LEU A 397 -14.40 41.58 -14.92
CA LEU A 397 -15.37 42.07 -15.89
C LEU A 397 -16.47 42.89 -15.20
N ASP A 398 -16.95 42.44 -14.05
CA ASP A 398 -17.90 43.16 -13.20
C ASP A 398 -17.31 44.51 -12.77
N GLU A 399 -16.07 44.54 -12.25
CA GLU A 399 -15.34 45.77 -11.92
C GLU A 399 -15.10 46.67 -13.15
N GLU A 400 -14.80 46.12 -14.33
CA GLU A 400 -14.60 46.90 -15.56
C GLU A 400 -15.92 47.47 -16.10
N LEU A 401 -17.01 46.70 -15.96
CA LEU A 401 -18.37 47.16 -16.24
C LEU A 401 -18.83 48.18 -15.18
N GLU A 402 -18.31 48.11 -13.95
CA GLU A 402 -18.45 49.16 -12.93
C GLU A 402 -17.61 50.41 -13.27
N THR A 403 -16.48 50.29 -13.98
CA THR A 403 -15.69 51.42 -14.53
C THR A 403 -16.48 52.21 -15.57
N TYR A 404 -17.35 51.53 -16.33
CA TYR A 404 -18.46 52.15 -17.06
C TYR A 404 -19.51 52.63 -16.07
N ALA A 405 -19.15 53.70 -15.37
CA ALA A 405 -19.96 54.19 -14.31
C ALA A 405 -20.93 55.26 -14.83
N LEU A 406 -22.08 55.32 -14.18
CA LEU A 406 -22.71 56.60 -13.89
C LEU A 406 -21.80 57.56 -13.05
N ASP A 407 -20.52 57.23 -12.79
CA ASP A 407 -19.45 58.09 -12.21
C ASP A 407 -18.05 57.40 -12.22
N GLY A 408 -17.15 57.78 -13.15
CA GLY A 408 -16.04 56.93 -13.63
C GLY A 408 -14.62 57.09 -13.05
N ALA A 409 -13.67 56.46 -13.75
CA ALA A 409 -12.22 56.73 -13.72
C ALA A 409 -11.54 56.19 -15.01
N THR A 410 -10.54 56.92 -15.51
CA THR A 410 -9.87 56.72 -16.82
C THR A 410 -8.50 56.04 -16.70
N ALA A 411 -8.16 55.12 -17.62
CA ALA A 411 -6.81 54.59 -17.84
C ALA A 411 -6.14 55.18 -19.11
N ASP A 412 -4.82 55.35 -19.09
CA ASP A 412 -3.99 56.04 -20.07
C ASP A 412 -3.26 55.04 -21.00
N ASP A 413 -3.32 55.25 -22.32
CA ASP A 413 -3.03 54.27 -23.39
C ASP A 413 -1.53 54.22 -23.81
N ASP A 414 -0.63 54.86 -23.05
CA ASP A 414 0.80 55.05 -23.38
C ASP A 414 1.80 54.44 -22.36
N ALA A 415 1.32 53.66 -21.38
CA ALA A 415 2.16 53.09 -20.31
C ALA A 415 2.87 51.77 -20.70
N THR A 416 4.10 51.58 -20.20
CA THR A 416 4.80 50.28 -20.28
C THR A 416 4.23 49.35 -19.21
N VAL A 417 3.49 48.33 -19.63
CA VAL A 417 2.86 47.36 -18.73
C VAL A 417 3.83 46.25 -18.32
N VAL A 418 3.91 45.97 -17.01
CA VAL A 418 4.61 44.83 -16.40
C VAL A 418 3.56 43.88 -15.81
N GLU A 419 3.23 42.83 -16.56
CA GLU A 419 2.39 41.74 -16.08
C GLU A 419 3.12 40.95 -15.00
N PHE A 420 2.61 40.94 -13.77
CA PHE A 420 3.24 40.29 -12.62
C PHE A 420 2.33 39.21 -12.00
N TRP A 421 2.59 37.94 -12.31
CA TRP A 421 1.84 36.83 -11.73
C TRP A 421 2.42 36.36 -10.39
N HIS A 422 1.58 36.23 -9.36
CA HIS A 422 2.05 35.88 -8.01
C HIS A 422 1.18 34.90 -7.22
N ALA A 423 1.79 34.24 -6.23
CA ALA A 423 1.14 33.26 -5.35
C ALA A 423 0.64 33.85 -4.02
N LEU A 424 0.90 35.14 -3.79
CA LEU A 424 0.58 35.81 -2.53
C LEU A 424 -0.93 36.01 -2.36
N GLY A 425 -1.39 35.88 -1.11
CA GLY A 425 -2.78 36.10 -0.72
C GLY A 425 -2.91 36.86 0.60
N GLY A 426 -4.12 37.37 0.86
CA GLY A 426 -4.45 38.17 2.05
C GLY A 426 -3.60 39.44 2.15
N ARG A 427 -3.19 39.80 3.37
CA ARG A 427 -2.37 41.01 3.64
C ARG A 427 -1.10 41.13 2.78
N LYS A 428 -0.53 40.01 2.35
CA LYS A 428 0.70 39.99 1.53
C LYS A 428 0.44 40.43 0.09
N ALA A 429 -0.72 40.08 -0.47
CA ALA A 429 -1.12 40.53 -1.80
C ALA A 429 -1.41 42.05 -1.76
N HIS A 430 -2.19 42.49 -0.78
CA HIS A 430 -2.46 43.93 -0.58
C HIS A 430 -1.18 44.76 -0.42
N LEU A 431 -0.19 44.27 0.34
CA LEU A 431 1.09 44.97 0.46
C LEU A 431 1.88 45.00 -0.85
N LEU A 432 1.75 43.97 -1.70
CA LEU A 432 2.36 43.98 -3.03
C LEU A 432 1.66 45.00 -3.95
N ASP A 433 0.33 45.10 -3.90
CA ASP A 433 -0.45 46.09 -4.66
C ASP A 433 -0.09 47.52 -4.22
N GLU A 434 0.09 47.74 -2.91
CA GLU A 434 0.60 49.01 -2.39
C GLU A 434 2.01 49.33 -2.90
N PHE A 435 2.92 48.34 -2.92
CA PHE A 435 4.25 48.52 -3.49
C PHE A 435 4.24 48.81 -4.99
N ALA A 436 3.35 48.19 -5.76
CA ALA A 436 3.14 48.48 -7.16
C ALA A 436 2.72 49.95 -7.35
N ALA A 437 1.65 50.38 -6.66
CA ALA A 437 1.15 51.75 -6.73
C ALA A 437 2.19 52.80 -6.27
N GLU A 438 2.97 52.52 -5.22
CA GLU A 438 4.06 53.40 -4.77
C GLU A 438 5.19 53.52 -5.80
N PHE A 439 5.49 52.45 -6.53
CA PHE A 439 6.50 52.47 -7.59
C PHE A 439 6.02 53.25 -8.81
N GLU A 440 4.77 53.04 -9.23
CA GLU A 440 4.13 53.76 -10.34
C GLU A 440 4.03 55.25 -10.06
N ALA A 441 3.64 55.64 -8.84
CA ALA A 441 3.60 57.04 -8.43
C ALA A 441 5.00 57.71 -8.46
N ALA A 442 6.07 56.91 -8.31
CA ALA A 442 7.45 57.38 -8.37
C ALA A 442 8.07 57.30 -9.77
N THR A 443 7.40 56.64 -10.73
CA THR A 443 7.95 56.28 -12.05
C THR A 443 6.94 56.54 -13.16
N GLU A 444 7.11 57.63 -13.91
CA GLU A 444 6.20 57.96 -15.01
C GLU A 444 6.22 56.91 -16.14
N GLY A 445 5.05 56.58 -16.69
CA GLY A 445 4.90 55.73 -17.87
C GLY A 445 5.14 54.24 -17.66
N VAL A 446 5.06 53.75 -16.42
CA VAL A 446 5.08 52.32 -16.08
C VAL A 446 3.80 51.97 -15.33
N GLU A 447 3.22 50.82 -15.67
CA GLU A 447 2.09 50.22 -14.97
C GLU A 447 2.49 48.79 -14.56
N ILE A 448 2.39 48.46 -13.28
CA ILE A 448 2.61 47.13 -12.73
C ILE A 448 1.24 46.50 -12.52
N ARG A 449 1.01 45.32 -13.09
CA ARG A 449 -0.26 44.59 -12.94
C ARG A 449 -0.06 43.30 -12.14
N PRO A 450 -0.07 43.35 -10.79
CA PRO A 450 -0.09 42.16 -9.98
C PRO A 450 -1.35 41.34 -10.26
N SER A 451 -1.19 40.04 -10.49
CA SER A 451 -2.30 39.09 -10.67
C SER A 451 -2.03 37.84 -9.84
N SER A 452 -2.86 37.62 -8.83
CA SER A 452 -2.77 36.40 -8.02
C SER A 452 -3.20 35.18 -8.84
N LYS A 453 -2.41 34.11 -8.80
CA LYS A 453 -2.80 32.77 -9.29
C LYS A 453 -3.12 31.81 -8.14
N GLY A 454 -3.34 32.34 -6.94
CA GLY A 454 -3.81 31.63 -5.75
C GLY A 454 -2.79 30.75 -5.03
N SER A 455 -1.85 30.11 -5.75
CA SER A 455 -0.83 29.25 -5.17
C SER A 455 0.46 29.24 -5.97
N TYR A 456 1.58 28.82 -5.36
CA TYR A 456 2.86 28.71 -6.07
C TYR A 456 2.80 27.74 -7.24
N ARG A 457 2.18 26.57 -7.03
CA ARG A 457 1.95 25.59 -8.11
C ARG A 457 1.11 26.22 -9.23
N GLY A 458 0.06 26.94 -8.89
CA GLY A 458 -0.78 27.66 -9.86
C GLY A 458 -0.02 28.71 -10.67
N VAL A 459 0.83 29.54 -10.04
CA VAL A 459 1.70 30.49 -10.77
C VAL A 459 2.67 29.73 -11.68
N PHE A 460 3.31 28.70 -11.15
CA PHE A 460 4.33 27.94 -11.87
C PHE A 460 3.77 27.25 -13.13
N ASP A 461 2.69 26.49 -12.98
CA ASP A 461 2.04 25.78 -14.08
C ASP A 461 1.49 26.77 -15.13
N ALA A 462 0.83 27.85 -14.69
CA ALA A 462 0.33 28.87 -15.60
C ALA A 462 1.47 29.56 -16.36
N THR A 463 2.57 29.87 -15.69
CA THR A 463 3.72 30.58 -16.28
C THR A 463 4.42 29.72 -17.32
N LEU A 464 4.72 28.45 -17.01
CA LEU A 464 5.37 27.55 -17.97
C LEU A 464 4.48 27.31 -19.20
N ALA A 465 3.18 27.05 -18.99
CA ALA A 465 2.25 26.86 -20.10
C ALA A 465 2.14 28.12 -20.98
N ALA A 466 2.17 29.32 -20.37
CA ALA A 466 2.15 30.59 -21.10
C ALA A 466 3.46 30.83 -21.87
N ALA A 467 4.61 30.48 -21.28
CA ALA A 467 5.91 30.53 -21.94
C ALA A 467 5.99 29.63 -23.17
N GLU A 468 5.46 28.40 -23.10
CA GLU A 468 5.38 27.48 -24.25
C GLU A 468 4.56 28.05 -25.42
N ARG A 469 3.56 28.88 -25.12
CA ARG A 469 2.77 29.60 -26.13
C ARG A 469 3.41 30.90 -26.63
N GLY A 470 4.55 31.30 -26.06
CA GLY A 470 5.21 32.56 -26.38
C GLY A 470 4.56 33.79 -25.75
N GLU A 471 3.70 33.61 -24.74
CA GLU A 471 2.95 34.68 -24.06
C GLU A 471 3.17 34.66 -22.53
N PRO A 472 4.42 34.56 -22.02
CA PRO A 472 4.65 34.53 -20.58
C PRO A 472 4.32 35.89 -19.92
N PRO A 473 3.98 35.92 -18.61
CA PRO A 473 3.95 37.18 -17.86
C PRO A 473 5.34 37.81 -17.87
N THR A 474 5.42 39.13 -17.65
CA THR A 474 6.72 39.81 -17.59
C THR A 474 7.51 39.35 -16.36
N VAL A 475 6.83 39.24 -15.22
CA VAL A 475 7.38 38.74 -13.95
C VAL A 475 6.53 37.58 -13.44
N ALA A 476 7.18 36.49 -13.03
CA ALA A 476 6.54 35.36 -12.37
C ALA A 476 7.15 35.12 -10.98
N HIS A 477 6.30 35.02 -9.96
CA HIS A 477 6.72 34.64 -8.62
C HIS A 477 6.65 33.11 -8.46
N LEU A 478 7.82 32.47 -8.50
CA LEU A 478 7.95 31.02 -8.42
C LEU A 478 8.52 30.62 -7.05
N TYR A 479 7.99 29.54 -6.48
CA TYR A 479 8.59 28.88 -5.31
C TYR A 479 9.98 28.28 -5.58
N GLU A 480 10.72 28.04 -4.52
CA GLU A 480 12.10 27.55 -4.56
C GLU A 480 12.24 26.20 -5.31
N ILE A 481 11.29 25.28 -5.14
CA ILE A 481 11.35 23.97 -5.78
C ILE A 481 11.05 23.98 -7.28
N GLY A 482 10.44 25.06 -7.79
CA GLY A 482 10.24 25.26 -9.23
C GLY A 482 11.54 25.63 -9.98
N THR A 483 12.63 25.90 -9.26
CA THR A 483 13.87 26.47 -9.84
C THR A 483 14.48 25.59 -10.94
N LYS A 484 14.58 24.27 -10.75
CA LYS A 484 15.20 23.38 -11.77
C LYS A 484 14.41 23.42 -13.07
N ARG A 485 13.10 23.19 -13.00
CA ARG A 485 12.21 23.23 -14.17
C ARG A 485 12.13 24.63 -14.81
N ALA A 486 12.20 25.70 -14.02
CA ALA A 486 12.27 27.07 -14.55
C ALA A 486 13.56 27.27 -15.37
N LEU A 487 14.71 26.80 -14.87
CA LEU A 487 15.98 26.84 -15.61
C LEU A 487 15.91 25.98 -16.88
N ASP A 488 15.41 24.75 -16.79
CA ASP A 488 15.35 23.79 -17.90
C ASP A 488 14.40 24.26 -19.02
N SER A 489 13.35 25.02 -18.66
CA SER A 489 12.41 25.56 -19.65
C SER A 489 13.06 26.53 -20.64
N GLY A 490 14.17 27.16 -20.28
CA GLY A 490 14.79 28.24 -21.05
C GLY A 490 13.93 29.50 -21.20
N ALA A 491 12.80 29.60 -20.48
CA ALA A 491 11.82 30.66 -20.65
C ALA A 491 12.18 31.99 -19.96
N PHE A 492 13.21 32.00 -19.12
CA PHE A 492 13.53 33.13 -18.24
C PHE A 492 14.95 33.66 -18.48
N ALA A 493 15.09 34.98 -18.39
CA ALA A 493 16.38 35.64 -18.47
C ALA A 493 17.03 35.71 -17.08
N PRO A 494 18.36 35.55 -16.97
CA PRO A 494 19.06 35.75 -15.70
C PRO A 494 18.86 37.17 -15.18
N VAL A 495 18.29 37.30 -13.98
CA VAL A 495 17.91 38.61 -13.42
C VAL A 495 19.12 39.50 -13.12
N GLU A 496 20.28 38.92 -12.82
CA GLU A 496 21.52 39.65 -12.49
C GLU A 496 21.86 40.72 -13.54
N GLY A 497 21.93 40.32 -14.81
CA GLY A 497 22.26 41.25 -15.90
C GLY A 497 21.15 42.27 -16.19
N LEU A 498 19.90 41.98 -15.80
CA LEU A 498 18.80 42.94 -15.91
C LEU A 498 18.87 44.00 -14.82
N LEU A 499 19.20 43.61 -13.58
CA LEU A 499 19.35 44.51 -12.43
C LEU A 499 20.55 45.46 -12.62
N GLU A 500 21.68 44.94 -13.11
CA GLU A 500 22.86 45.76 -13.43
C GLU A 500 22.61 46.80 -14.54
N ALA A 501 21.66 46.50 -15.44
CA ALA A 501 21.33 47.34 -16.59
C ALA A 501 20.24 48.40 -16.31
N VAL A 502 19.75 48.52 -15.07
CA VAL A 502 18.71 49.49 -14.71
C VAL A 502 19.22 50.93 -14.91
N ASP A 503 18.48 51.70 -15.72
CA ASP A 503 18.76 53.12 -15.97
C ASP A 503 18.36 53.96 -14.74
N ARG A 504 19.36 54.34 -13.95
CA ARG A 504 19.19 55.12 -12.72
C ARG A 504 18.66 56.53 -12.97
N ASP A 505 18.89 57.10 -14.15
CA ASP A 505 18.39 58.44 -14.49
C ASP A 505 16.88 58.38 -14.80
N ARG A 506 16.41 57.27 -15.37
CA ARG A 506 14.99 57.03 -15.67
C ARG A 506 14.18 56.55 -14.47
N PHE A 507 14.69 55.58 -13.71
CA PHE A 507 13.93 54.88 -12.66
C PHE A 507 14.33 55.27 -11.23
N GLY A 508 15.33 56.15 -11.09
CA GLY A 508 15.84 56.61 -9.81
C GLY A 508 16.89 55.67 -9.18
N ALA A 509 17.71 56.23 -8.30
CA ALA A 509 18.82 55.49 -7.67
C ALA A 509 18.37 54.32 -6.78
N ASN A 510 17.17 54.40 -6.20
CA ASN A 510 16.62 53.36 -5.32
C ASN A 510 15.99 52.18 -6.09
N ALA A 511 16.03 52.20 -7.43
CA ALA A 511 15.58 51.10 -8.29
C ALA A 511 16.75 50.21 -8.78
N ALA A 512 18.00 50.63 -8.53
CA ALA A 512 19.16 49.80 -8.80
C ALA A 512 19.52 48.98 -7.56
N LEU A 513 19.82 47.70 -7.78
CA LEU A 513 20.28 46.75 -6.76
C LEU A 513 21.66 46.24 -7.19
N ASP A 514 22.61 46.24 -6.26
CA ASP A 514 23.83 45.44 -6.41
C ASP A 514 23.51 44.02 -5.91
N PRO A 515 23.61 42.96 -6.74
CA PRO A 515 23.33 41.59 -6.31
C PRO A 515 24.19 41.12 -5.14
N ASP A 516 25.36 41.75 -4.90
CA ASP A 516 26.23 41.47 -3.75
C ASP A 516 25.69 42.04 -2.43
N ASP A 517 24.70 42.94 -2.47
CA ASP A 517 24.05 43.48 -1.27
C ASP A 517 22.93 42.57 -0.71
N LEU A 518 22.63 41.47 -1.41
CA LEU A 518 21.68 40.44 -0.98
C LEU A 518 22.29 39.52 0.07
N LEU A 519 21.46 38.97 0.95
CA LEU A 519 21.90 37.97 1.92
C LEU A 519 22.33 36.69 1.19
N ASP A 520 23.61 36.34 1.29
CA ASP A 520 24.19 35.17 0.62
C ASP A 520 23.44 33.86 0.88
N PRO A 521 23.05 33.50 2.13
CA PRO A 521 22.27 32.28 2.40
C PRO A 521 20.94 32.22 1.63
N VAL A 522 20.38 33.39 1.29
CA VAL A 522 19.15 33.50 0.51
C VAL A 522 19.42 33.51 -0.99
N ALA A 523 20.38 34.31 -1.45
CA ALA A 523 20.71 34.46 -2.86
C ALA A 523 21.32 33.20 -3.47
N ASN A 524 22.14 32.47 -2.70
CA ASN A 524 22.84 31.27 -3.18
C ASN A 524 21.90 30.17 -3.66
N TYR A 525 20.71 30.04 -3.07
CA TYR A 525 19.72 29.07 -3.54
C TYR A 525 19.34 29.31 -5.01
N TYR A 526 19.35 30.57 -5.48
CA TYR A 526 18.92 31.01 -6.82
C TYR A 526 20.08 31.38 -7.76
N ARG A 527 21.33 31.21 -7.32
CA ARG A 527 22.52 31.34 -8.18
C ARG A 527 22.78 30.02 -8.93
N THR A 528 23.09 30.11 -10.22
CA THR A 528 23.51 28.96 -11.06
C THR A 528 24.68 29.44 -11.92
N ASP A 529 25.77 28.67 -11.97
CA ASP A 529 27.01 29.06 -12.65
C ASP A 529 27.55 30.44 -12.20
N GLY A 530 27.35 30.76 -10.92
CA GLY A 530 27.76 32.03 -10.32
C GLY A 530 26.90 33.24 -10.67
N ARG A 531 25.76 33.06 -11.37
CA ARG A 531 24.84 34.14 -11.72
C ARG A 531 23.50 34.00 -11.03
N LEU A 532 22.91 35.12 -10.59
CA LEU A 532 21.56 35.17 -10.05
C LEU A 532 20.51 35.06 -11.18
N HIS A 533 19.74 33.97 -11.18
CA HIS A 533 18.71 33.73 -12.20
C HIS A 533 17.35 34.32 -11.85
N SER A 534 17.03 34.39 -10.55
CA SER A 534 15.82 35.03 -10.05
C SER A 534 16.10 35.79 -8.76
N LEU A 535 15.33 36.86 -8.53
CA LEU A 535 15.52 37.70 -7.35
C LEU A 535 14.78 37.07 -6.16
N PRO A 536 15.47 36.66 -5.08
CA PRO A 536 14.77 36.18 -3.89
C PRO A 536 13.86 37.28 -3.34
N PHE A 537 12.64 36.95 -2.93
CA PHE A 537 11.67 37.96 -2.49
C PHE A 537 11.06 37.68 -1.14
N ASN A 538 10.53 36.49 -0.93
CA ASN A 538 10.05 36.08 0.38
C ASN A 538 10.72 34.80 0.83
N ALA A 539 11.74 34.95 1.67
CA ALA A 539 12.50 33.85 2.22
C ALA A 539 12.05 33.54 3.65
N SER A 540 11.96 32.25 3.98
CA SER A 540 11.68 31.79 5.35
C SER A 540 12.48 30.54 5.69
N THR A 541 12.61 30.27 6.98
CA THR A 541 13.22 29.06 7.55
C THR A 541 12.29 28.52 8.64
N PRO A 542 12.41 27.24 9.04
CA PRO A 542 11.69 26.74 10.20
C PRO A 542 12.36 27.25 11.49
N VAL A 543 11.55 27.43 12.54
CA VAL A 543 11.99 27.70 13.91
C VAL A 543 11.12 26.91 14.89
N LEU A 544 11.61 26.74 16.11
CA LEU A 544 10.82 26.18 17.20
C LEU A 544 10.09 27.32 17.93
N TYR A 545 8.77 27.24 18.04
CA TYR A 545 7.95 28.05 18.93
C TYR A 545 7.60 27.25 20.19
N TYR A 546 7.48 27.89 21.34
CA TYR A 546 7.08 27.21 22.58
C TYR A 546 6.31 28.11 23.54
N ASP A 547 5.45 27.51 24.37
CA ASP A 547 4.73 28.19 25.45
C ASP A 547 5.69 28.41 26.63
N ARG A 548 6.14 29.66 26.83
CA ARG A 548 7.05 30.02 27.94
C ARG A 548 6.39 29.77 29.30
N ALA A 549 5.08 29.98 29.42
CA ALA A 549 4.36 29.74 30.66
C ALA A 549 4.24 28.24 30.96
N ALA A 550 4.03 27.39 29.95
CA ALA A 550 4.08 25.94 30.12
C ALA A 550 5.48 25.45 30.53
N PHE A 551 6.54 26.02 29.97
CA PHE A 551 7.92 25.73 30.37
C PHE A 551 8.15 26.03 31.85
N GLU A 552 7.75 27.21 32.32
CA GLU A 552 7.84 27.60 33.73
C GLU A 552 7.04 26.64 34.64
N ARG A 553 5.80 26.28 34.25
CA ARG A 553 4.97 25.30 34.98
C ARG A 553 5.64 23.93 35.05
N ALA A 554 6.28 23.50 33.97
CA ALA A 554 7.02 22.23 33.89
C ALA A 554 8.33 22.23 34.70
N GLY A 555 8.81 23.40 35.13
CA GLY A 555 10.10 23.59 35.77
C GLY A 555 11.28 23.59 34.79
N LEU A 556 11.02 23.92 33.53
CA LEU A 556 12.01 24.16 32.48
C LEU A 556 12.40 25.65 32.49
N ASN A 557 13.58 25.98 31.95
CA ASN A 557 14.02 27.36 31.82
C ASN A 557 13.45 27.97 30.51
N PRO A 558 12.54 28.96 30.57
CA PRO A 558 11.97 29.56 29.37
C PRO A 558 12.96 30.45 28.60
N ASP A 559 14.17 30.68 29.09
CA ASP A 559 15.23 31.42 28.39
C ASP A 559 16.27 30.50 27.72
N ASP A 560 16.10 29.18 27.83
CA ASP A 560 17.01 28.16 27.29
C ASP A 560 16.19 27.08 26.54
N PRO A 561 15.70 27.40 25.32
CA PRO A 561 14.85 26.48 24.56
C PRO A 561 15.64 25.28 24.03
N PRO A 562 14.98 24.11 23.85
CA PRO A 562 15.65 22.93 23.35
C PRO A 562 16.11 23.11 21.90
N SER A 563 17.30 22.60 21.59
CA SER A 563 17.99 22.77 20.31
C SER A 563 18.33 21.45 19.61
N THR A 564 18.20 20.32 20.32
CA THR A 564 18.39 18.96 19.79
C THR A 564 17.14 18.09 19.97
N PHE A 565 17.03 17.00 19.21
CA PHE A 565 15.95 16.02 19.34
C PHE A 565 15.84 15.45 20.75
N ALA A 566 16.98 15.16 21.38
CA ALA A 566 17.04 14.68 22.76
C ALA A 566 16.53 15.74 23.76
N GLU A 567 16.89 17.01 23.59
CA GLU A 567 16.41 18.11 24.42
C GLU A 567 14.92 18.38 24.21
N VAL A 568 14.44 18.30 22.96
CA VAL A 568 13.02 18.44 22.64
C VAL A 568 12.22 17.33 23.30
N ARG A 569 12.69 16.07 23.21
CA ARG A 569 12.07 14.93 23.88
C ARG A 569 12.01 15.14 25.39
N HIS A 570 13.12 15.54 26.00
CA HIS A 570 13.14 15.84 27.44
C HIS A 570 12.14 16.95 27.82
N CYS A 571 12.10 18.04 27.05
CA CYS A 571 11.13 19.11 27.31
C CYS A 571 9.69 18.62 27.12
N ALA A 572 9.42 17.85 26.08
CA ALA A 572 8.11 17.29 25.76
C ALA A 572 7.57 16.43 26.92
N GLU A 573 8.39 15.51 27.46
CA GLU A 573 8.02 14.68 28.60
C GLU A 573 7.64 15.53 29.83
N ARG A 574 8.45 16.57 30.13
CA ARG A 574 8.21 17.45 31.29
C ARG A 574 6.98 18.33 31.09
N LEU A 575 6.71 18.77 29.86
CA LEU A 575 5.53 19.55 29.49
C LEU A 575 4.25 18.72 29.63
N VAL A 576 4.23 17.48 29.16
CA VAL A 576 3.10 16.57 29.34
C VAL A 576 2.87 16.24 30.82
N GLU A 577 3.94 15.94 31.58
CA GLU A 577 3.80 15.63 33.01
C GLU A 577 3.33 16.82 33.87
N ARG A 578 3.84 18.03 33.60
CA ARG A 578 3.75 19.17 34.53
C ARG A 578 3.45 20.52 33.89
N GLY A 579 3.63 20.65 32.58
CA GLY A 579 3.37 21.88 31.81
C GLY A 579 1.88 22.14 31.57
N GLY A 580 1.03 21.12 31.74
CA GLY A 580 -0.42 21.23 31.58
C GLY A 580 -0.87 21.23 30.12
N VAL A 581 -0.12 20.54 29.25
CA VAL A 581 -0.42 20.35 27.82
C VAL A 581 -0.71 18.87 27.56
N GLU A 582 -1.43 18.56 26.48
CA GLU A 582 -1.77 17.19 26.10
C GLU A 582 -0.59 16.47 25.43
N THR A 583 0.17 17.19 24.62
CA THR A 583 1.36 16.71 23.91
C THR A 583 2.51 17.69 24.05
N GLY A 584 3.74 17.21 23.95
CA GLY A 584 4.92 18.04 24.12
C GLY A 584 5.21 18.93 22.90
N ILE A 585 5.00 18.42 21.69
CA ILE A 585 5.28 19.12 20.43
C ILE A 585 4.24 18.81 19.35
N THR A 586 4.06 19.73 18.40
CA THR A 586 3.30 19.50 17.17
C THR A 586 3.97 20.19 15.97
N PHE A 587 3.76 19.65 14.77
CA PHE A 587 4.15 20.24 13.50
C PHE A 587 3.46 19.47 12.38
N ALA A 588 3.31 20.09 11.21
CA ALA A 588 2.76 19.38 10.05
C ALA A 588 3.76 18.35 9.52
N ASN A 589 3.26 17.18 9.13
CA ASN A 589 4.02 16.22 8.32
C ASN A 589 4.26 16.87 6.96
N TYR A 590 5.43 17.49 6.80
CA TYR A 590 5.72 18.37 5.68
C TYR A 590 7.15 18.17 5.23
N SER A 591 7.32 17.80 3.96
CA SER A 591 8.61 17.48 3.37
C SER A 591 9.65 18.58 3.54
N TRP A 592 9.25 19.86 3.49
CA TRP A 592 10.18 20.95 3.71
C TRP A 592 10.87 20.88 5.08
N PHE A 593 10.24 20.39 6.15
CA PHE A 593 10.95 20.22 7.42
C PHE A 593 11.99 19.09 7.36
N VAL A 594 11.71 18.02 6.61
CA VAL A 594 12.66 16.93 6.35
C VAL A 594 13.88 17.45 5.58
N GLU A 595 13.67 18.28 4.55
CA GLU A 595 14.78 18.91 3.82
C GLU A 595 15.70 19.72 4.73
N GLN A 596 15.13 20.36 5.75
CA GLN A 596 15.86 21.18 6.71
C GLN A 596 16.68 20.31 7.66
N TRP A 597 16.15 19.16 8.09
CA TRP A 597 16.90 18.22 8.90
C TRP A 597 18.05 17.57 8.12
N PHE A 598 17.86 17.29 6.84
CA PHE A 598 18.94 16.82 5.97
C PHE A 598 20.03 17.89 5.79
N ALA A 599 19.63 19.15 5.56
CA ALA A 599 20.57 20.26 5.48
C ALA A 599 21.35 20.47 6.79
N GLU A 600 20.67 20.41 7.93
CA GLU A 600 21.29 20.52 9.25
C GLU A 600 22.25 19.35 9.53
N ALA A 601 21.93 18.15 9.04
CA ALA A 601 22.82 16.99 9.07
C ALA A 601 23.93 17.03 8.01
N GLY A 602 23.95 18.05 7.12
CA GLY A 602 24.95 18.17 6.07
C GLY A 602 24.82 17.11 4.98
N GLN A 603 23.68 16.41 4.94
CA GLN A 603 23.37 15.30 4.06
C GLN A 603 22.62 15.81 2.83
N PRO A 604 23.13 15.59 1.60
CA PRO A 604 22.34 15.80 0.39
C PRO A 604 21.11 14.88 0.35
N LEU A 605 20.02 15.37 -0.26
CA LEU A 605 18.79 14.61 -0.50
C LEU A 605 18.94 13.64 -1.67
N VAL A 606 19.73 14.04 -2.67
CA VAL A 606 19.93 13.32 -3.94
C VAL A 606 21.38 13.49 -4.40
N ASP A 607 21.76 12.71 -5.41
CA ASP A 607 23.07 12.80 -6.05
C ASP A 607 23.26 14.10 -6.87
N ALA A 608 24.33 14.15 -7.67
CA ALA A 608 24.69 15.29 -8.52
C ALA A 608 24.75 16.64 -7.76
N GLU A 609 25.38 16.64 -6.58
CA GLU A 609 25.42 17.80 -5.67
C GLU A 609 24.03 18.38 -5.39
N ASN A 610 23.09 17.53 -4.96
CA ASN A 610 21.70 17.93 -4.73
C ASN A 610 20.98 18.37 -6.02
N GLY A 611 21.34 17.77 -7.17
CA GLY A 611 20.86 18.15 -8.50
C GLY A 611 21.41 19.46 -9.06
N ARG A 612 22.49 19.99 -8.46
CA ARG A 612 23.13 21.24 -8.89
C ARG A 612 24.24 21.04 -9.90
N ALA A 613 24.90 19.88 -9.87
CA ALA A 613 25.96 19.50 -10.81
C ALA A 613 25.43 18.72 -12.03
N GLY A 614 24.12 18.45 -12.10
CA GLY A 614 23.48 17.71 -13.20
C GLY A 614 22.08 17.24 -12.82
N THR A 615 21.48 16.41 -13.67
CA THR A 615 20.16 15.80 -13.41
C THR A 615 20.34 14.56 -12.53
N PRO A 616 19.85 14.57 -11.29
CA PRO A 616 20.05 13.46 -10.34
C PRO A 616 19.20 12.24 -10.70
N THR A 617 19.66 11.06 -10.28
CA THR A 617 18.99 9.77 -10.49
C THR A 617 18.96 8.86 -9.25
N GLU A 618 19.66 9.25 -8.19
CA GLU A 618 19.71 8.55 -6.91
C GLU A 618 19.17 9.45 -5.79
N ALA A 619 18.48 8.86 -4.83
CA ALA A 619 17.98 9.56 -3.64
C ALA A 619 18.63 8.97 -2.38
N TYR A 620 18.75 9.77 -1.32
CA TYR A 620 19.44 9.40 -0.08
C TYR A 620 18.52 9.47 1.13
N PHE A 621 17.22 9.23 0.96
CA PHE A 621 16.26 9.33 2.06
C PHE A 621 16.42 8.23 3.11
N ASP A 622 16.97 7.08 2.73
CA ASP A 622 17.36 5.94 3.56
C ASP A 622 18.71 6.13 4.28
N ALA A 623 19.42 7.25 4.07
CA ALA A 623 20.65 7.53 4.79
C ALA A 623 20.41 7.75 6.30
N GLU A 624 21.48 7.71 7.09
CA GLU A 624 21.43 7.90 8.56
C GLU A 624 20.70 9.19 8.99
N ALA A 625 20.74 10.25 8.17
CA ALA A 625 19.96 11.46 8.42
C ALA A 625 18.45 11.23 8.34
N GLY A 626 17.98 10.46 7.36
CA GLY A 626 16.59 10.05 7.22
C GLY A 626 16.16 9.12 8.35
N GLU A 627 16.92 8.07 8.62
CA GLU A 627 16.65 7.13 9.72
C GLU A 627 16.42 7.89 11.03
N ARG A 628 17.35 8.77 11.43
CA ARG A 628 17.23 9.56 12.67
C ARG A 628 16.01 10.45 12.71
N VAL A 629 15.62 11.07 11.59
CA VAL A 629 14.46 11.96 11.53
C VAL A 629 13.17 11.18 11.69
N TYR A 630 12.98 10.13 10.90
CA TYR A 630 11.73 9.38 10.89
C TYR A 630 11.58 8.47 12.13
N GLU A 631 12.67 7.92 12.67
CA GLU A 631 12.65 7.26 13.98
C GLU A 631 12.25 8.23 15.08
N TRP A 632 12.84 9.43 15.13
CA TRP A 632 12.48 10.43 16.14
C TRP A 632 11.01 10.83 16.07
N ILE A 633 10.46 11.04 14.87
CA ILE A 633 9.03 11.32 14.66
C ILE A 633 8.18 10.15 15.16
N ALA A 634 8.53 8.92 14.75
CA ALA A 634 7.77 7.72 15.10
C ALA A 634 7.78 7.44 16.60
N GLU A 635 8.94 7.56 17.26
CA GLU A 635 9.07 7.40 18.71
C GLU A 635 8.31 8.47 19.48
N MET A 636 8.45 9.75 19.10
CA MET A 636 7.72 10.85 19.75
C MET A 636 6.19 10.65 19.62
N ALA A 637 5.72 10.11 18.49
CA ALA A 637 4.31 9.77 18.30
C ALA A 637 3.89 8.59 19.19
N ALA A 638 4.67 7.50 19.20
CA ALA A 638 4.40 6.29 19.97
C ALA A 638 4.34 6.56 21.49
N ASP A 639 5.18 7.49 21.97
CA ASP A 639 5.21 7.90 23.37
C ASP A 639 4.17 8.98 23.72
N GLY A 640 3.32 9.39 22.77
CA GLY A 640 2.29 10.41 22.98
C GLY A 640 2.85 11.82 23.20
N LEU A 641 4.10 12.06 22.80
CA LEU A 641 4.78 13.34 22.95
C LEU A 641 4.57 14.26 21.74
N TYR A 642 4.22 13.71 20.59
CA TYR A 642 3.92 14.44 19.36
C TYR A 642 2.42 14.40 19.03
N HIS A 643 1.82 15.57 18.81
CA HIS A 643 0.50 15.67 18.18
C HIS A 643 0.67 15.73 16.66
N ASP A 644 0.25 14.67 15.98
CA ASP A 644 0.18 14.60 14.53
C ASP A 644 -1.07 15.34 14.00
N PRO A 645 -0.89 16.46 13.28
CA PRO A 645 -1.98 17.19 12.67
C PRO A 645 -2.31 16.67 11.25
N GLY A 646 -1.49 15.79 10.67
CA GLY A 646 -1.60 15.29 9.30
C GLY A 646 -0.64 15.94 8.30
N ILE A 647 -0.69 15.44 7.05
CA ILE A 647 0.14 15.89 5.92
C ILE A 647 -0.20 17.33 5.52
N GLU A 648 0.83 18.17 5.45
CA GLU A 648 0.74 19.62 5.18
C GLU A 648 -0.22 20.43 6.08
N ALA A 649 -0.70 19.83 7.18
CA ALA A 649 -1.73 20.36 8.08
C ALA A 649 -1.21 21.46 9.03
N ARG A 650 -0.54 22.47 8.46
CA ARG A 650 0.09 23.58 9.18
C ARG A 650 -0.91 24.42 9.96
N GLY A 651 -2.16 24.47 9.51
CA GLY A 651 -3.26 25.15 10.23
C GLY A 651 -3.56 24.46 11.56
N GLN A 652 -3.77 23.15 11.50
CA GLN A 652 -4.12 22.29 12.62
C GLN A 652 -2.98 22.20 13.64
N ALA A 653 -1.73 22.12 13.18
CA ALA A 653 -0.56 22.20 14.06
C ALA A 653 -0.55 23.50 14.89
N ARG A 654 -0.80 24.64 14.23
CA ARG A 654 -0.87 25.95 14.90
C ARG A 654 -2.04 26.05 15.85
N GLU A 655 -3.20 25.53 15.47
CA GLU A 655 -4.40 25.50 16.32
C GLU A 655 -4.11 24.71 17.61
N ALA A 656 -3.50 23.53 17.50
CA ALA A 656 -3.09 22.74 18.67
C ALA A 656 -2.14 23.47 19.61
N PHE A 657 -1.23 24.27 19.06
CA PHE A 657 -0.37 25.14 19.86
C PHE A 657 -1.15 26.28 20.52
N HIS A 658 -1.98 27.03 19.77
CA HIS A 658 -2.77 28.15 20.30
C HIS A 658 -3.72 27.74 21.42
N ASP A 659 -4.33 26.56 21.29
CA ASP A 659 -5.22 25.97 22.29
C ASP A 659 -4.49 25.54 23.57
N GLY A 660 -3.15 25.52 23.56
CA GLY A 660 -2.34 24.97 24.64
C GLY A 660 -2.38 23.44 24.73
N ARG A 661 -2.82 22.76 23.66
CA ARG A 661 -2.79 21.29 23.58
C ARG A 661 -1.37 20.77 23.33
N ALA A 662 -0.57 21.51 22.56
CA ALA A 662 0.85 21.22 22.34
C ALA A 662 1.73 22.30 23.00
N GLY A 663 2.75 21.90 23.76
CA GLY A 663 3.66 22.83 24.45
C GLY A 663 4.71 23.50 23.54
N MET A 664 5.00 22.88 22.39
CA MET A 664 5.95 23.34 21.39
C MET A 664 5.37 23.18 19.98
N LEU A 665 5.84 24.00 19.03
CA LEU A 665 5.43 23.99 17.63
C LEU A 665 6.65 24.21 16.73
N ILE A 666 6.90 23.31 15.77
CA ILE A 666 7.79 23.65 14.65
C ILE A 666 6.97 24.35 13.57
N GLY A 667 7.43 25.52 13.13
CA GLY A 667 6.74 26.30 12.10
C GLY A 667 7.64 27.23 11.32
N SER A 668 7.14 27.76 10.21
CA SER A 668 7.85 28.77 9.41
C SER A 668 7.93 30.11 10.15
N THR A 669 9.02 30.85 9.96
CA THR A 669 9.18 32.23 10.42
C THR A 669 8.11 33.18 9.85
N SER A 670 7.59 32.88 8.66
CA SER A 670 6.48 33.62 8.03
C SER A 670 5.16 33.52 8.82
N ALA A 671 5.03 32.54 9.72
CA ALA A 671 3.86 32.37 10.59
C ALA A 671 4.04 33.06 11.95
N MET A 672 5.17 33.70 12.24
CA MET A 672 5.46 34.20 13.60
C MET A 672 4.43 35.23 14.08
N VAL A 673 3.97 36.13 13.21
CA VAL A 673 2.91 37.09 13.56
C VAL A 673 1.65 36.35 13.98
N THR A 674 1.18 35.40 13.17
CA THR A 674 -0.07 34.68 13.44
C THR A 674 0.05 33.73 14.63
N VAL A 675 1.23 33.13 14.86
CA VAL A 675 1.51 32.30 16.04
C VAL A 675 1.45 33.13 17.33
N ARG A 676 2.05 34.34 17.32
CA ARG A 676 2.03 35.24 18.49
C ARG A 676 0.65 35.83 18.76
N GLU A 677 -0.09 36.21 17.72
CA GLU A 677 -1.44 36.78 17.85
C GLU A 677 -2.48 35.73 18.26
N GLY A 678 -2.32 34.48 17.84
CA GLY A 678 -3.24 33.39 18.16
C GLY A 678 -3.05 32.78 19.56
N ALA A 679 -1.84 32.88 20.13
CA ALA A 679 -1.54 32.34 21.44
C ALA A 679 -2.07 33.24 22.58
N SER A 680 -2.71 32.62 23.56
CA SER A 680 -3.16 33.30 24.79
C SER A 680 -2.08 33.41 25.88
N PHE A 681 -0.86 32.97 25.57
CA PHE A 681 0.29 32.86 26.47
C PHE A 681 1.56 33.46 25.83
N PRO A 682 2.60 33.78 26.62
CA PRO A 682 3.85 34.30 26.08
C PRO A 682 4.59 33.24 25.23
N VAL A 683 4.70 33.49 23.93
CA VAL A 683 5.42 32.62 22.98
C VAL A 683 6.91 32.92 23.00
N GLY A 684 7.74 31.89 23.14
CA GLY A 684 9.18 31.93 22.92
C GLY A 684 9.57 31.31 21.59
N THR A 685 10.80 31.56 21.16
CA THR A 685 11.39 30.99 19.94
C THR A 685 12.75 30.37 20.24
N GLY A 686 13.04 29.23 19.62
CA GLY A 686 14.31 28.53 19.63
C GLY A 686 14.75 28.19 18.21
N TYR A 687 15.99 27.73 18.08
CA TYR A 687 16.49 27.22 16.81
C TYR A 687 15.67 25.99 16.40
N PHE A 688 15.62 25.72 15.10
CA PHE A 688 15.12 24.47 14.56
C PHE A 688 15.92 23.30 15.17
N PRO A 689 15.26 22.32 15.78
CA PRO A 689 15.94 21.26 16.52
C PRO A 689 16.64 20.30 15.55
N VAL A 690 17.83 19.83 15.94
CA VAL A 690 18.66 18.92 15.13
C VAL A 690 18.85 17.57 15.82
N ALA A 691 19.22 16.53 15.08
CA ALA A 691 19.54 15.24 15.68
C ALA A 691 20.80 15.32 16.55
N ASP A 692 21.93 15.75 15.96
CA ASP A 692 23.23 15.85 16.63
C ASP A 692 24.02 17.08 16.16
N GLU A 693 24.43 17.09 14.88
CA GLU A 693 25.22 18.17 14.29
C GLU A 693 24.33 19.30 13.73
N ARG A 694 24.88 20.51 13.71
CA ARG A 694 24.23 21.71 13.16
C ARG A 694 25.12 22.27 12.06
N HIS A 695 24.58 22.33 10.86
CA HIS A 695 25.27 22.85 9.69
C HIS A 695 24.54 24.00 9.03
N GLY A 696 23.23 24.14 9.24
CA GLY A 696 22.44 25.23 8.70
C GLY A 696 21.12 24.80 8.08
N VAL A 697 20.21 25.77 8.00
CA VAL A 697 18.92 25.65 7.33
C VAL A 697 18.98 26.14 5.89
N VAL A 698 18.07 25.66 5.05
CA VAL A 698 17.88 26.10 3.66
C VAL A 698 16.75 27.11 3.60
N VAL A 699 16.86 28.11 2.74
CA VAL A 699 15.73 29.02 2.50
C VAL A 699 14.59 28.33 1.76
N GLY A 700 13.37 28.49 2.25
CA GLY A 700 12.15 28.21 1.49
C GLY A 700 11.46 29.50 1.06
N GLY A 701 10.42 29.41 0.23
CA GLY A 701 9.59 30.55 -0.14
C GLY A 701 9.59 30.79 -1.63
N GLY A 702 9.84 32.02 -2.09
CA GLY A 702 9.74 32.33 -3.52
C GLY A 702 10.66 33.43 -4.01
N SER A 703 10.95 33.37 -5.31
CA SER A 703 11.75 34.33 -6.07
C SER A 703 11.03 34.83 -7.30
N LEU A 704 11.49 35.96 -7.82
CA LEU A 704 10.90 36.68 -8.93
C LEU A 704 11.73 36.45 -10.19
N TRP A 705 11.10 35.85 -11.19
CA TRP A 705 11.68 35.47 -12.47
C TRP A 705 11.19 36.42 -13.55
N VAL A 706 12.08 36.84 -14.45
CA VAL A 706 11.73 37.70 -15.59
C VAL A 706 11.75 36.86 -16.87
N ALA A 707 10.62 36.82 -17.58
CA ALA A 707 10.51 36.02 -18.79
C ALA A 707 11.43 36.58 -19.90
N ASP A 708 12.17 35.72 -20.59
CA ASP A 708 13.07 36.15 -21.66
C ASP A 708 12.31 36.68 -22.88
N GLY A 709 11.15 36.08 -23.20
CA GLY A 709 10.27 36.48 -24.29
C GLY A 709 9.53 37.81 -24.10
N ALA A 710 9.58 38.42 -22.91
CA ALA A 710 8.87 39.67 -22.64
C ALA A 710 9.46 40.87 -23.41
N PRO A 711 8.64 41.89 -23.77
CA PRO A 711 9.11 43.10 -24.44
C PRO A 711 10.28 43.76 -23.70
N THR A 712 11.25 44.31 -24.45
CA THR A 712 12.48 44.86 -23.84
C THR A 712 12.20 45.98 -22.83
N ASP A 713 11.26 46.87 -23.12
CA ASP A 713 10.91 47.96 -22.21
C ASP A 713 10.18 47.44 -20.97
N ALA A 714 9.33 46.41 -21.10
CA ALA A 714 8.71 45.73 -19.97
C ALA A 714 9.75 45.01 -19.09
N LYS A 715 10.75 44.35 -19.67
CA LYS A 715 11.86 43.73 -18.91
C LYS A 715 12.68 44.77 -18.13
N ARG A 716 12.93 45.95 -18.70
CA ARG A 716 13.64 47.05 -18.01
C ARG A 716 12.81 47.64 -16.88
N ALA A 717 11.53 47.87 -17.11
CA ALA A 717 10.59 48.34 -16.09
C ALA A 717 10.47 47.32 -14.95
N ALA A 718 10.36 46.03 -15.29
CA ALA A 718 10.37 44.93 -14.33
C ALA A 718 11.67 44.92 -13.50
N ALA A 719 12.84 44.98 -14.13
CA ALA A 719 14.12 45.00 -13.41
C ALA A 719 14.24 46.19 -12.43
N ALA A 720 13.78 47.37 -12.85
CA ALA A 720 13.74 48.55 -11.99
C ALA A 720 12.77 48.36 -10.80
N PHE A 721 11.59 47.78 -11.03
CA PHE A 721 10.64 47.46 -9.97
C PHE A 721 11.20 46.42 -9.00
N LEU A 722 11.85 45.37 -9.51
CA LEU A 722 12.51 44.33 -8.70
C LEU A 722 13.62 44.90 -7.81
N GLY A 723 14.50 45.75 -8.37
CA GLY A 723 15.53 46.42 -7.58
C GLY A 723 14.94 47.39 -6.54
N TRP A 724 13.85 48.07 -6.88
CA TRP A 724 13.12 48.93 -5.96
C TRP A 724 12.48 48.15 -4.79
N LEU A 725 11.88 47.00 -5.08
CA LEU A 725 11.33 46.09 -4.07
C LEU A 725 12.40 45.54 -3.13
N ALA A 726 13.59 45.27 -3.64
CA ALA A 726 14.71 44.74 -2.86
C ALA A 726 15.40 45.80 -1.98
N ALA A 727 15.17 47.09 -2.21
CA ALA A 727 15.85 48.15 -1.47
C ALA A 727 15.63 48.07 0.06
N PRO A 728 16.59 48.53 0.88
CA PRO A 728 16.57 48.36 2.33
C PRO A 728 15.28 48.81 3.03
N GLU A 729 14.71 49.94 2.63
CA GLU A 729 13.47 50.48 3.20
C GLU A 729 12.27 49.55 2.96
N ARG A 730 12.14 49.03 1.73
CA ARG A 730 11.00 48.19 1.31
C ARG A 730 11.11 46.81 1.94
N GLN A 731 12.32 46.23 1.94
CA GLN A 731 12.58 44.95 2.60
C GLN A 731 12.39 45.02 4.12
N ALA A 732 12.76 46.12 4.78
CA ALA A 732 12.46 46.31 6.20
C ALA A 732 10.94 46.40 6.48
N ARG A 733 10.17 47.04 5.59
CA ARG A 733 8.70 47.10 5.70
C ARG A 733 8.07 45.73 5.42
N TRP A 734 8.48 45.06 4.35
CA TRP A 734 8.06 43.70 4.00
C TRP A 734 8.27 42.74 5.16
N HIS A 735 9.45 42.78 5.79
CA HIS A 735 9.74 41.96 6.97
C HIS A 735 8.78 42.21 8.14
N ARG A 736 8.53 43.48 8.47
CA ARG A 736 7.67 43.87 9.60
C ARG A 736 6.22 43.43 9.42
N GLU A 737 5.71 43.57 8.21
CA GLU A 737 4.29 43.37 7.93
C GLU A 737 3.96 41.92 7.55
N THR A 738 4.95 41.16 7.07
CA THR A 738 4.74 39.78 6.60
C THR A 738 5.43 38.71 7.44
N GLY A 739 6.50 39.06 8.14
CA GLY A 739 7.36 38.14 8.88
C GLY A 739 8.38 37.36 8.05
N TYR A 740 8.40 37.51 6.72
CA TYR A 740 9.46 36.95 5.87
C TYR A 740 10.80 37.64 6.09
N PHE A 741 11.91 36.95 5.84
CA PHE A 741 13.22 37.60 5.93
C PHE A 741 13.36 38.75 4.93
N PRO A 742 13.93 39.89 5.33
CA PRO A 742 14.46 40.84 4.37
C PRO A 742 15.59 40.16 3.61
N VAL A 743 15.62 40.31 2.29
CA VAL A 743 16.64 39.64 1.45
C VAL A 743 17.91 40.46 1.25
N HIS A 744 17.98 41.68 1.81
CA HIS A 744 19.06 42.65 1.61
C HIS A 744 19.73 43.00 2.94
N GLU A 745 21.06 42.99 2.99
CA GLU A 745 21.85 43.28 4.20
C GLU A 745 21.52 44.64 4.84
N GLY A 746 21.37 45.69 4.02
CA GLY A 746 21.03 47.04 4.48
C GLY A 746 19.70 47.11 5.24
N ALA A 747 18.74 46.24 4.93
CA ALA A 747 17.48 46.15 5.68
C ALA A 747 17.70 45.55 7.07
N VAL A 748 18.56 44.53 7.19
CA VAL A 748 18.94 43.91 8.48
C VAL A 748 19.66 44.93 9.37
N ASP A 749 20.61 45.67 8.82
CA ASP A 749 21.32 46.75 9.51
C ASP A 749 20.36 47.83 10.00
N ARG A 750 19.39 48.19 9.15
CA ARG A 750 18.36 49.18 9.48
C ARG A 750 17.49 48.71 10.64
N LEU A 751 16.94 47.51 10.56
CA LEU A 751 16.10 46.90 11.61
C LEU A 751 16.86 46.80 12.94
N SER A 752 18.14 46.44 12.90
CA SER A 752 19.02 46.38 14.06
C SER A 752 19.24 47.74 14.71
N ARG A 753 19.58 48.76 13.92
CA ARG A 753 19.77 50.13 14.41
C ARG A 753 18.51 50.75 14.99
N GLU A 754 17.36 50.43 14.41
CA GLU A 754 16.04 50.88 14.90
C GLU A 754 15.59 50.12 16.15
N GLY A 755 16.36 49.14 16.65
CA GLY A 755 16.07 48.38 17.86
C GLY A 755 14.98 47.31 17.69
N TRP A 756 14.52 47.07 16.46
CA TRP A 756 13.36 46.23 16.17
C TRP A 756 13.55 44.78 16.62
N PHE A 757 14.74 44.21 16.42
CA PHE A 757 15.07 42.85 16.88
C PHE A 757 15.14 42.71 18.42
N ASN A 758 15.36 43.82 19.15
CA ASN A 758 15.32 43.77 20.61
C ASN A 758 13.87 43.75 21.11
N GLU A 759 12.97 44.44 20.40
CA GLU A 759 11.51 44.43 20.67
C GLU A 759 10.85 43.13 20.20
N ASN A 760 11.42 42.49 19.18
CA ASN A 760 10.92 41.26 18.59
C ASN A 760 12.01 40.18 18.52
N PRO A 761 12.44 39.64 19.68
CA PRO A 761 13.59 38.75 19.77
C PRO A 761 13.44 37.46 18.96
N GLY A 762 12.22 37.00 18.67
CA GLY A 762 12.04 35.80 17.85
C GLY A 762 12.49 35.92 16.41
N TYR A 763 12.45 37.13 15.83
CA TYR A 763 13.03 37.34 14.50
C TYR A 763 14.56 37.40 14.54
N ARG A 764 15.16 37.74 15.69
CA ARG A 764 16.60 37.60 15.87
C ARG A 764 17.00 36.13 15.88
N THR A 765 16.28 35.27 16.63
CA THR A 765 16.51 33.82 16.61
C THR A 765 16.52 33.25 15.19
N ALA A 766 15.53 33.63 14.39
CA ALA A 766 15.40 33.21 13.01
C ALA A 766 16.56 33.68 12.12
N MET A 767 17.01 34.93 12.32
CA MET A 767 18.12 35.53 11.58
C MET A 767 19.47 34.93 11.95
N ASP A 768 19.73 34.77 13.25
CA ASP A 768 20.96 34.19 13.74
C ASP A 768 21.10 32.75 13.22
N GLN A 769 20.01 31.96 13.24
CA GLN A 769 19.98 30.61 12.66
C GLN A 769 20.31 30.59 11.15
N LEU A 770 19.79 31.55 10.38
CA LEU A 770 20.09 31.65 8.95
C LEU A 770 21.54 32.10 8.70
N ALA A 771 22.06 33.02 9.52
CA ALA A 771 23.42 33.52 9.42
C ALA A 771 24.49 32.49 9.85
N ASP A 772 24.12 31.59 10.77
CA ASP A 772 24.96 30.49 11.23
C ASP A 772 25.07 29.35 10.20
N ALA A 773 24.28 29.36 9.12
CA ALA A 773 24.31 28.33 8.09
C ALA A 773 25.65 28.31 7.34
N GLU A 774 26.31 27.16 7.32
CA GLU A 774 27.57 26.95 6.63
C GLU A 774 27.33 26.76 5.12
N ASP A 775 28.26 27.21 4.28
CA ASP A 775 28.21 27.00 2.83
C ASP A 775 28.59 25.55 2.47
N ARG A 776 27.58 24.72 2.24
CA ARG A 776 27.69 23.31 1.83
C ARG A 776 26.66 22.97 0.75
N VAL A 777 26.86 21.83 0.09
CA VAL A 777 25.90 21.27 -0.89
C VAL A 777 24.51 21.07 -0.27
N ALA A 778 24.43 20.55 0.95
CA ALA A 778 23.16 20.29 1.63
C ALA A 778 22.42 21.59 1.98
N THR A 779 23.13 22.60 2.49
CA THR A 779 22.58 23.89 2.94
C THR A 779 22.28 24.87 1.81
N THR A 780 22.85 24.66 0.62
CA THR A 780 22.46 25.38 -0.61
C THR A 780 21.12 24.87 -1.19
N GLY A 781 20.61 23.73 -0.70
CA GLY A 781 19.31 23.16 -1.06
C GLY A 781 19.30 22.39 -2.37
N ALA A 782 18.31 21.51 -2.55
CA ALA A 782 18.19 20.66 -3.73
C ALA A 782 17.55 21.36 -4.94
N ARG A 783 17.84 20.86 -6.14
CA ARG A 783 17.22 21.27 -7.40
C ARG A 783 16.95 20.05 -8.26
N ILE A 784 15.76 19.50 -8.12
CA ILE A 784 15.32 18.32 -8.88
C ILE A 784 14.11 18.68 -9.75
N GLY A 785 13.96 17.99 -10.87
CA GLY A 785 12.84 18.20 -11.79
C GLY A 785 11.47 17.92 -11.15
N PRO A 786 11.21 16.69 -10.68
CA PRO A 786 9.91 16.27 -10.15
C PRO A 786 9.73 16.61 -8.66
N PHE A 787 10.24 17.76 -8.22
CA PHE A 787 10.36 18.07 -6.79
C PHE A 787 9.00 18.13 -6.08
N ASP A 788 7.95 18.62 -6.73
CA ASP A 788 6.59 18.61 -6.18
C ASP A 788 6.08 17.19 -5.88
N THR A 789 6.33 16.24 -6.78
CA THR A 789 6.03 14.83 -6.58
C THR A 789 6.87 14.23 -5.44
N VAL A 790 8.19 14.46 -5.46
CA VAL A 790 9.10 13.94 -4.41
C VAL A 790 8.72 14.49 -3.03
N ARG A 791 8.32 15.76 -2.92
CA ARG A 791 7.83 16.31 -1.65
C ARG A 791 6.57 15.62 -1.14
N THR A 792 5.70 15.16 -2.03
CA THR A 792 4.49 14.43 -1.65
C THR A 792 4.87 13.10 -1.01
N LEU A 793 5.74 12.34 -1.67
CA LEU A 793 6.28 11.06 -1.16
C LEU A 793 6.97 11.22 0.20
N VAL A 794 7.84 12.23 0.34
CA VAL A 794 8.54 12.51 1.61
C VAL A 794 7.55 12.85 2.73
N ALA A 795 6.45 13.55 2.44
CA ALA A 795 5.45 13.83 3.46
C ALA A 795 4.67 12.56 3.87
N GLU A 796 4.35 11.69 2.92
CA GLU A 796 3.65 10.40 3.14
C GLU A 796 4.49 9.42 3.97
N ALA A 797 5.80 9.37 3.75
CA ALA A 797 6.73 8.52 4.51
C ALA A 797 6.67 8.73 6.04
N SER A 798 6.26 9.92 6.50
CA SER A 798 6.10 10.19 7.94
C SER A 798 4.89 9.50 8.56
N VAL A 799 3.88 9.18 7.75
CA VAL A 799 2.74 8.35 8.13
C VAL A 799 3.15 6.88 8.05
N GLU A 800 3.73 6.47 6.92
CA GLU A 800 4.18 5.09 6.70
C GLU A 800 5.19 4.61 7.75
N ALA A 801 6.15 5.44 8.16
CA ALA A 801 7.14 5.07 9.18
C ALA A 801 6.50 4.69 10.53
N ARG A 802 5.31 5.22 10.84
CA ARG A 802 4.56 4.89 12.06
C ARG A 802 3.67 3.66 11.90
N GLU A 803 3.27 3.35 10.67
CA GLU A 803 2.37 2.23 10.36
C GLU A 803 3.15 0.93 10.07
N TYR A 804 4.19 1.03 9.23
CA TYR A 804 4.96 -0.11 8.72
C TYR A 804 6.38 -0.20 9.32
N GLY A 805 6.84 0.90 9.93
CA GLY A 805 8.18 1.01 10.50
C GLY A 805 9.14 1.83 9.63
N THR A 806 10.10 2.49 10.27
CA THR A 806 10.94 3.51 9.63
C THR A 806 11.78 2.98 8.46
N ALA A 807 12.43 1.82 8.62
CA ALA A 807 13.28 1.25 7.57
C ALA A 807 12.49 0.98 6.28
N GLU A 808 11.33 0.32 6.39
CA GLU A 808 10.50 -0.02 5.24
C GLU A 808 9.92 1.22 4.55
N ALA A 809 9.48 2.22 5.33
CA ALA A 809 8.99 3.49 4.78
C ALA A 809 10.09 4.26 4.03
N LEU A 810 11.32 4.25 4.54
CA LEU A 810 12.45 4.92 3.90
C LEU A 810 12.92 4.20 2.62
N ASP A 811 12.91 2.87 2.60
CA ASP A 811 13.21 2.08 1.40
C ASP A 811 12.21 2.42 0.28
N ARG A 812 10.90 2.37 0.59
CA ARG A 812 9.84 2.70 -0.39
C ARG A 812 9.91 4.15 -0.87
N LEU A 813 10.14 5.09 0.05
CA LEU A 813 10.34 6.51 -0.29
C LEU A 813 11.52 6.67 -1.26
N THR A 814 12.64 6.04 -0.96
CA THR A 814 13.87 6.14 -1.77
C THR A 814 13.63 5.57 -3.16
N GLU A 815 13.11 4.35 -3.28
CA GLU A 815 12.81 3.72 -4.57
C GLU A 815 11.82 4.55 -5.40
N SER A 816 10.74 5.05 -4.77
CA SER A 816 9.73 5.86 -5.44
C SER A 816 10.29 7.21 -5.91
N ALA A 817 11.12 7.86 -5.10
CA ALA A 817 11.78 9.11 -5.48
C ALA A 817 12.75 8.89 -6.65
N GLU A 818 13.57 7.83 -6.60
CA GLU A 818 14.50 7.49 -7.67
C GLU A 818 13.77 7.21 -9.00
N LEU A 819 12.61 6.56 -8.95
CA LEU A 819 11.80 6.34 -10.14
C LEU A 819 11.37 7.67 -10.79
N GLN A 820 10.93 8.64 -9.99
CA GLN A 820 10.58 9.98 -10.49
C GLN A 820 11.79 10.71 -11.07
N LEU A 821 12.94 10.64 -10.39
CA LEU A 821 14.19 11.26 -10.82
C LEU A 821 14.66 10.69 -12.17
N ARG A 822 14.66 9.35 -12.32
CA ARG A 822 15.03 8.67 -13.57
C ARG A 822 14.07 8.99 -14.70
N SER A 823 12.76 9.00 -14.44
CA SER A 823 11.75 9.36 -15.44
C SER A 823 11.95 10.79 -15.95
N TYR A 824 12.28 11.73 -15.06
CA TYR A 824 12.63 13.10 -15.46
C TYR A 824 13.90 13.15 -16.31
N ALA A 825 14.96 12.45 -15.91
CA ALA A 825 16.22 12.40 -16.65
C ALA A 825 16.06 11.83 -18.07
N GLU A 826 15.21 10.82 -18.25
CA GLU A 826 14.88 10.27 -19.57
C GLU A 826 14.14 11.31 -20.45
N SER A 827 13.20 12.06 -19.87
CA SER A 827 12.45 13.10 -20.60
C SER A 827 13.33 14.26 -21.09
N GLU A 828 14.38 14.63 -20.34
CA GLU A 828 15.38 15.61 -20.78
C GLU A 828 16.22 15.08 -21.95
N SER A 829 16.54 13.77 -21.96
CA SER A 829 17.33 13.16 -23.02
C SER A 829 16.60 13.11 -24.37
N ASP A 830 15.28 12.91 -24.35
CA ASP A 830 14.43 12.86 -25.55
C ASP A 830 14.09 14.27 -26.10
N SER A 831 14.04 15.28 -25.23
CA SER A 831 13.79 16.67 -25.64
C SER A 831 15.05 17.37 -26.20
N GLY A 832 16.26 16.96 -25.77
CA GLY A 832 17.54 17.46 -26.30
C GLY A 832 17.89 17.03 -27.74
N GLY A 833 17.06 16.19 -28.37
CA GLY A 833 17.22 15.72 -29.76
C GLY A 833 16.47 16.52 -30.84
N ARG A 834 15.78 17.61 -30.49
CA ARG A 834 14.99 18.42 -31.44
C ARG A 834 15.59 19.77 -31.79
#